data_AF-A0A975Y0G6-F1
#
_entry.id   AF-A0A975Y0G6-F1
#
_cell.length_a   1.000
_cell.length_b   1.000
_cell.length_c   1.000
_cell.angle_alpha   90.00
_cell.angle_beta   90.00
_cell.angle_gamma   90.00
#
_symmetry.space_group_name_H-M   'P 1'
#
loop_
_entity.id
_entity.type
_entity.pdbx_description
1 polymer ?
#
loop_
_entity_poly.entity_id
_entity_poly.type
_entity_poly.pdbx_seq_one_letter_code
_entity_poly.pdbx_strand_id
1 'polypeptide(L)'
;MSRQLRDVREDDSGAMLIVALIIITSIAVVTGALLTQGSASFRATAALKGVAGTSYSGDTAAKVAVNNLRLGAKAPGWVTPTFPGPWFDGSTPTWVYTNNADGAGCFGADGTAPKNTLELKDLYPKAGDQTAATSARVECTAIPGTGIFSGVGVDNPDPTDAFAQALTTVGTTGTLQGMTLKPLGSGNQAAMPVRGGIASKSYINVTSGALVTDGSVKAEGTCTGQIVSNPAAVCNAPGTVAVPTAPAAPLTSVPAYQNPSSYASPNCIFQPGFYNNAKALSDAVNTCATAKFASGKYYFDFRDEEQGTGTNEWKIDTKVIGGEYATGVIPGACKSPIINDPVNGVQLVFGATSRITVTDTAHVELCGPSNGGDPPVTLYQEPTGSTESATPLASASAGAVSQLTGNGGGNKWTTGVVAPPTTSIKDAFAAADTKTVSWTVGGNNDDVGVDLSDFAGLNTIPAGADVSSAVLQVKYTKTSLKPLAVTVATQTPADVAITAPDATGWGQADVAGQLRGLLASGALDAARPLLQLRMMNANKDDILTIDAVKLTVTYVKASLRAAQDVKLVNDPGANFHGEFVVQGATYAPMGFIDLDPGSYTTALVAFRWGLLASGVNLKAQPSQQFGYPLVSVPVAGHGLGNRVTVVDLEVYVCVQQGSCATGGTHALTVRAMVTDPQYTAWGSGPARPEPGRRQVQVLSWSEQR
;
A
#
# COMPACT_ATOMS: atom_id res chain seq x y z
N MET A 1 115.78 -68.95 38.27
CA MET A 1 116.11 -68.53 36.89
C MET A 1 114.92 -67.74 36.36
N SER A 2 114.93 -66.43 36.60
CA SER A 2 113.78 -65.51 36.62
C SER A 2 114.00 -64.37 35.62
N ARG A 3 113.61 -64.56 34.35
CA ARG A 3 113.64 -63.51 33.32
C ARG A 3 112.89 -64.00 32.06
N GLN A 4 111.56 -64.01 32.07
CA GLN A 4 110.79 -64.12 30.81
C GLN A 4 109.27 -63.83 30.90
N LEU A 5 108.80 -63.00 31.85
CA LEU A 5 107.36 -62.67 31.95
C LEU A 5 107.10 -61.20 32.33
N ARG A 6 107.73 -60.22 31.66
CA ARG A 6 107.45 -58.80 31.95
C ARG A 6 107.37 -57.81 30.78
N ASP A 7 107.29 -58.24 29.52
CA ASP A 7 107.23 -57.33 28.36
C ASP A 7 106.02 -57.60 27.41
N VAL A 8 104.82 -57.77 27.96
CA VAL A 8 103.57 -57.83 27.13
C VAL A 8 102.46 -56.93 27.71
N ARG A 9 102.82 -55.77 28.26
CA ARG A 9 101.85 -54.76 28.69
C ARG A 9 102.36 -53.38 28.29
N GLU A 10 102.08 -53.01 27.04
CA GLU A 10 101.98 -51.62 26.54
C GLU A 10 101.87 -51.67 25.00
N ASP A 11 100.74 -52.18 24.47
CA ASP A 11 100.44 -52.03 23.04
C ASP A 11 99.00 -51.54 22.88
N ASP A 12 98.84 -50.21 22.94
CA ASP A 12 97.58 -49.47 22.78
C ASP A 12 97.14 -49.34 21.30
N SER A 13 97.81 -50.03 20.39
CA SER A 13 97.55 -49.95 18.94
C SER A 13 96.12 -50.37 18.54
N GLY A 14 95.45 -51.22 19.33
CA GLY A 14 94.04 -51.59 19.11
C GLY A 14 93.01 -50.59 19.66
N ALA A 15 93.37 -49.84 20.71
CA ALA A 15 92.47 -48.86 21.33
C ALA A 15 92.30 -47.61 20.46
N MET A 16 93.33 -47.21 19.71
CA MET A 16 93.27 -46.10 18.76
C MET A 16 92.24 -46.32 17.64
N LEU A 17 92.08 -47.56 17.15
CA LEU A 17 91.08 -47.86 16.12
C LEU A 17 89.64 -47.69 16.65
N ILE A 18 89.38 -48.18 17.88
CA ILE A 18 88.05 -48.08 18.50
C ILE A 18 87.72 -46.61 18.79
N VAL A 19 88.68 -45.84 19.31
CA VAL A 19 88.50 -44.40 19.55
C VAL A 19 88.25 -43.65 18.24
N ALA A 20 88.99 -43.95 17.16
CA ALA A 20 88.77 -43.35 15.86
C ALA A 20 87.39 -43.69 15.27
N LEU A 21 86.92 -44.94 15.43
CA LEU A 21 85.61 -45.38 14.92
C LEU A 21 84.45 -44.75 15.72
N ILE A 22 84.62 -44.58 17.03
CA ILE A 22 83.67 -43.83 17.87
C ILE A 22 83.63 -42.35 17.46
N ILE A 23 84.78 -41.72 17.19
CA ILE A 23 84.83 -40.32 16.75
C ILE A 23 84.15 -40.17 15.38
N ILE A 24 84.45 -41.05 14.41
CA ILE A 24 83.84 -40.97 13.07
C ILE A 24 82.33 -41.23 13.13
N THR A 25 81.88 -42.22 13.89
CA THR A 25 80.44 -42.53 14.01
C THR A 25 79.68 -41.44 14.76
N SER A 26 80.25 -40.87 15.83
CA SER A 26 79.63 -39.74 16.53
C SER A 26 79.55 -38.49 15.64
N ILE A 27 80.61 -38.15 14.90
CA ILE A 27 80.57 -37.07 13.90
C ILE A 27 79.52 -37.37 12.82
N ALA A 28 79.43 -38.60 12.31
CA ALA A 28 78.45 -38.97 11.29
C ALA A 28 77.00 -38.89 11.79
N VAL A 29 76.72 -39.35 13.01
CA VAL A 29 75.38 -39.27 13.62
C VAL A 29 75.00 -37.81 13.88
N VAL A 30 75.92 -37.01 14.42
CA VAL A 30 75.69 -35.57 14.66
C VAL A 30 75.45 -34.84 13.33
N THR A 31 76.27 -35.12 12.30
CA THR A 31 76.11 -34.50 10.97
C THR A 31 74.80 -34.92 10.30
N GLY A 32 74.42 -36.20 10.39
CA GLY A 32 73.15 -36.70 9.85
C GLY A 32 71.93 -36.11 10.55
N ALA A 33 71.98 -35.96 11.88
CA ALA A 33 70.95 -35.29 12.67
C ALA A 33 70.83 -33.80 12.29
N LEU A 34 71.96 -33.09 12.16
CA LEU A 34 71.98 -31.68 11.75
C LEU A 34 71.46 -31.48 10.32
N LEU A 35 71.79 -32.37 9.38
CA LEU A 35 71.28 -32.31 8.00
C LEU A 35 69.77 -32.60 7.94
N THR A 36 69.29 -33.55 8.74
CA THR A 36 67.85 -33.88 8.81
C THR A 36 67.07 -32.73 9.43
N GLN A 37 67.58 -32.13 10.51
CA GLN A 37 66.99 -30.95 11.16
C GLN A 37 67.04 -29.72 10.25
N GLY A 38 68.13 -29.55 9.48
CA GLY A 38 68.25 -28.52 8.45
C GLY A 38 67.19 -28.67 7.36
N SER A 39 67.05 -29.87 6.79
CA SER A 39 66.03 -30.17 5.76
C SER A 39 64.60 -29.97 6.28
N ALA A 40 64.30 -30.39 7.50
CA ALA A 40 63.00 -30.16 8.14
C ALA A 40 62.74 -28.65 8.34
N SER A 41 63.74 -27.89 8.82
CA SER A 41 63.66 -26.44 8.98
C SER A 41 63.42 -25.72 7.65
N PHE A 42 64.07 -26.14 6.56
CA PHE A 42 63.86 -25.57 5.23
C PHE A 42 62.46 -25.86 4.68
N ARG A 43 61.95 -27.10 4.84
CA ARG A 43 60.59 -27.47 4.42
C ARG A 43 59.53 -26.75 5.25
N ALA A 44 59.73 -26.64 6.55
CA ALA A 44 58.85 -25.86 7.43
C ALA A 44 58.84 -24.38 7.04
N THR A 45 60.01 -23.80 6.74
CA THR A 45 60.11 -22.41 6.27
C THR A 45 59.42 -22.21 4.92
N ALA A 46 59.55 -23.16 3.98
CA ALA A 46 58.86 -23.13 2.69
C ALA A 46 57.34 -23.24 2.85
N ALA A 47 56.86 -24.14 3.72
CA ALA A 47 55.44 -24.29 4.04
C ALA A 47 54.86 -23.04 4.71
N LEU A 48 55.58 -22.45 5.67
CA LEU A 48 55.20 -21.21 6.34
C LEU A 48 55.15 -20.02 5.37
N LYS A 49 56.01 -19.98 4.34
CA LYS A 49 55.90 -18.98 3.27
C LYS A 49 54.62 -19.14 2.45
N GLY A 50 54.17 -20.37 2.21
CA GLY A 50 52.89 -20.65 1.54
C GLY A 50 51.67 -20.23 2.37
N VAL A 51 51.69 -20.51 3.68
CA VAL A 51 50.65 -20.06 4.62
C VAL A 51 50.62 -18.54 4.69
N ALA A 52 51.78 -17.90 4.86
CA ALA A 52 51.90 -16.45 4.86
C ALA A 52 51.37 -15.85 3.54
N GLY A 53 51.69 -16.44 2.39
CA GLY A 53 51.18 -16.00 1.09
C GLY A 53 49.65 -16.06 1.00
N THR A 54 49.01 -17.06 1.61
CA THR A 54 47.55 -17.19 1.65
C THR A 54 46.92 -16.12 2.55
N SER A 55 47.46 -15.90 3.75
CA SER A 55 46.99 -14.84 4.67
C SER A 55 47.19 -13.45 4.08
N TYR A 56 48.34 -13.16 3.46
CA TYR A 56 48.59 -11.89 2.79
C TYR A 56 47.68 -11.69 1.58
N SER A 57 47.39 -12.75 0.81
CA SER A 57 46.45 -12.68 -0.30
C SER A 57 45.03 -12.42 0.19
N GLY A 58 44.60 -13.09 1.26
CA GLY A 58 43.30 -12.86 1.90
C GLY A 58 43.13 -11.43 2.40
N ASP A 59 44.11 -10.92 3.14
CA ASP A 59 44.10 -9.55 3.67
C ASP A 59 44.14 -8.49 2.55
N THR A 60 44.99 -8.70 1.54
CA THR A 60 45.07 -7.79 0.38
C THR A 60 43.76 -7.78 -0.39
N ALA A 61 43.15 -8.96 -0.63
CA ALA A 61 41.89 -9.07 -1.34
C ALA A 61 40.75 -8.35 -0.61
N ALA A 62 40.65 -8.54 0.71
CA ALA A 62 39.68 -7.82 1.52
C ALA A 62 39.91 -6.30 1.49
N LYS A 63 41.16 -5.82 1.59
CA LYS A 63 41.47 -4.38 1.48
C LYS A 63 41.07 -3.82 0.12
N VAL A 64 41.34 -4.56 -0.96
CA VAL A 64 40.94 -4.17 -2.32
C VAL A 64 39.42 -4.18 -2.47
N ALA A 65 38.71 -5.14 -1.88
CA ALA A 65 37.25 -5.18 -1.89
C ALA A 65 36.63 -4.04 -1.08
N VAL A 66 37.12 -3.76 0.13
CA VAL A 66 36.70 -2.59 0.93
C VAL A 66 36.97 -1.28 0.19
N ASN A 67 38.10 -1.19 -0.50
CA ASN A 67 38.40 -0.01 -1.32
C ASN A 67 37.50 0.10 -2.55
N ASN A 68 37.18 -1.02 -3.22
CA ASN A 68 36.19 -1.05 -4.30
C ASN A 68 34.80 -0.67 -3.80
N LEU A 69 34.39 -1.15 -2.62
CA LEU A 69 33.15 -0.71 -1.97
C LEU A 69 33.17 0.79 -1.78
N ARG A 70 34.25 1.39 -1.25
CA ARG A 70 34.38 2.85 -1.06
C ARG A 70 34.33 3.65 -2.36
N LEU A 71 34.97 3.15 -3.41
CA LEU A 71 35.09 3.86 -4.67
C LEU A 71 33.82 3.74 -5.53
N GLY A 72 33.06 2.64 -5.41
CA GLY A 72 31.98 2.30 -6.34
C GLY A 72 32.55 1.94 -7.73
N ALA A 73 31.89 1.05 -8.48
CA ALA A 73 32.40 0.69 -9.79
C ALA A 73 32.30 1.87 -10.77
N LYS A 74 33.42 2.27 -11.35
CA LYS A 74 33.41 3.06 -12.58
C LYS A 74 32.99 2.16 -13.74
N ALA A 75 31.69 2.02 -13.99
CA ALA A 75 31.21 1.63 -15.31
C ALA A 75 31.04 2.91 -16.17
N PRO A 76 31.67 3.02 -17.34
CA PRO A 76 31.39 4.11 -18.26
C PRO A 76 29.95 3.97 -18.79
N GLY A 77 29.09 4.95 -18.51
CA GLY A 77 27.79 5.08 -19.17
C GLY A 77 26.54 4.82 -18.31
N TRP A 78 26.67 4.56 -17.01
CA TRP A 78 25.51 4.55 -16.11
C TRP A 78 25.21 5.97 -15.60
N VAL A 79 24.00 6.47 -15.89
CA VAL A 79 23.48 7.70 -15.31
C VAL A 79 22.86 7.33 -13.97
N THR A 80 23.35 7.95 -12.90
CA THR A 80 22.81 7.77 -11.56
C THR A 80 21.29 8.04 -11.54
N PRO A 81 20.45 7.14 -11.01
CA PRO A 81 19.06 7.49 -10.75
C PRO A 81 19.02 8.61 -9.70
N THR A 82 18.46 9.76 -10.08
CA THR A 82 18.22 10.89 -9.16
C THR A 82 16.99 10.60 -8.31
N PHE A 83 17.12 10.65 -6.98
CA PHE A 83 16.02 10.47 -6.01
C PHE A 83 15.78 11.71 -5.10
N PRO A 84 15.25 12.83 -5.60
CA PRO A 84 14.67 13.84 -4.68
C PRO A 84 13.26 13.48 -4.18
N GLY A 85 13.12 13.25 -2.87
CA GLY A 85 11.84 13.01 -2.20
C GLY A 85 11.92 13.36 -0.70
N PRO A 86 10.79 13.44 0.03
CA PRO A 86 10.66 14.11 1.33
C PRO A 86 11.18 13.30 2.54
N TRP A 87 12.24 12.53 2.34
CA TRP A 87 13.17 12.13 3.42
C TRP A 87 14.04 13.28 3.90
N PHE A 88 13.71 14.49 3.46
CA PHE A 88 14.42 15.73 3.63
C PHE A 88 13.63 16.55 4.65
N ASP A 89 13.94 16.41 5.93
CA ASP A 89 13.43 17.30 7.00
C ASP A 89 14.11 18.69 6.98
N GLY A 90 14.70 19.09 5.85
CA GLY A 90 15.59 20.24 5.77
C GLY A 90 16.95 20.04 6.45
N SER A 91 17.23 18.88 7.04
CA SER A 91 18.47 18.62 7.78
C SER A 91 19.23 17.34 7.41
N THR A 92 18.66 16.32 6.75
CA THR A 92 19.47 15.16 6.28
C THR A 92 18.90 14.34 5.10
N PRO A 93 19.51 14.43 3.90
CA PRO A 93 19.43 13.37 2.87
C PRO A 93 20.56 12.35 3.05
N THR A 94 20.25 11.16 3.54
CA THR A 94 21.19 10.03 3.61
C THR A 94 20.90 9.06 2.49
N TRP A 95 21.79 9.01 1.50
CA TRP A 95 21.84 7.85 0.60
C TRP A 95 22.31 6.65 1.44
N VAL A 96 21.76 5.47 1.17
CA VAL A 96 22.12 4.22 1.85
C VAL A 96 22.34 3.20 0.75
N TYR A 97 23.53 2.61 0.69
CA TYR A 97 23.83 1.45 -0.14
C TYR A 97 22.71 0.39 -0.05
N THR A 98 21.87 0.24 -1.08
CA THR A 98 20.66 -0.61 -1.01
C THR A 98 20.88 -2.05 -1.44
N ASN A 99 22.11 -2.43 -1.80
CA ASN A 99 22.52 -3.76 -2.24
C ASN A 99 21.75 -4.39 -3.41
N ASN A 100 20.74 -3.73 -3.99
CA ASN A 100 19.92 -4.24 -5.10
C ASN A 100 18.92 -3.22 -5.67
N ALA A 101 18.52 -2.17 -4.94
CA ALA A 101 17.40 -1.32 -5.38
C ALA A 101 17.70 -0.42 -6.60
N ASP A 102 18.98 -0.23 -6.94
CA ASP A 102 19.44 0.49 -8.14
C ASP A 102 19.89 -0.45 -9.27
N GLY A 103 19.79 -1.77 -9.07
CA GLY A 103 20.28 -2.79 -10.01
C GLY A 103 21.81 -2.98 -10.01
N ALA A 104 22.55 -2.28 -9.14
CA ALA A 104 23.99 -2.42 -8.97
C ALA A 104 24.28 -3.32 -7.75
N GLY A 105 25.11 -4.34 -7.94
CA GLY A 105 25.63 -5.16 -6.83
C GLY A 105 26.65 -4.40 -5.97
N CYS A 106 27.25 -5.07 -4.99
CA CYS A 106 28.26 -4.50 -4.09
C CYS A 106 29.42 -3.82 -4.80
N PHE A 107 29.88 -4.43 -5.88
CA PHE A 107 30.97 -3.94 -6.69
C PHE A 107 30.45 -3.35 -8.01
N GLY A 108 29.23 -2.78 -8.00
CA GLY A 108 28.58 -2.15 -9.15
C GLY A 108 27.83 -3.11 -10.06
N ALA A 109 27.78 -2.82 -11.36
CA ALA A 109 27.19 -3.69 -12.38
C ALA A 109 28.22 -4.05 -13.46
N ASP A 110 28.11 -5.25 -14.04
CA ASP A 110 28.79 -5.64 -15.26
C ASP A 110 27.76 -5.66 -16.41
N GLY A 111 27.80 -4.64 -17.26
CA GLY A 111 26.74 -4.38 -18.23
C GLY A 111 25.40 -4.07 -17.55
N THR A 112 24.44 -4.99 -17.66
CA THR A 112 23.09 -4.90 -17.05
C THR A 112 22.90 -5.78 -15.81
N ALA A 113 23.92 -6.55 -15.40
CA ALA A 113 23.82 -7.47 -14.28
C ALA A 113 24.53 -6.92 -13.03
N PRO A 114 23.95 -7.09 -11.83
CA PRO A 114 24.61 -6.69 -10.58
C PRO A 114 25.90 -7.50 -10.35
N LYS A 115 26.97 -6.84 -9.95
CA LYS A 115 28.28 -7.44 -9.66
C LYS A 115 28.50 -7.55 -8.15
N ASN A 116 28.17 -8.71 -7.59
CA ASN A 116 28.42 -9.04 -6.18
C ASN A 116 29.71 -9.81 -5.94
N THR A 117 30.46 -10.10 -7.01
CA THR A 117 31.73 -10.82 -6.96
C THR A 117 32.86 -9.99 -7.55
N LEU A 118 34.02 -10.00 -6.88
CA LEU A 118 35.24 -9.33 -7.32
C LEU A 118 36.34 -10.37 -7.49
N GLU A 119 36.75 -10.63 -8.73
CA GLU A 119 37.91 -11.47 -9.02
C GLU A 119 39.20 -10.64 -9.06
N LEU A 120 40.22 -11.10 -8.33
CA LEU A 120 41.55 -10.50 -8.24
C LEU A 120 42.60 -11.50 -8.74
N LYS A 121 42.98 -11.35 -10.01
CA LYS A 121 43.95 -12.20 -10.70
C LYS A 121 45.37 -11.83 -10.30
N ASP A 122 46.21 -12.85 -10.15
CA ASP A 122 47.65 -12.72 -9.87
C ASP A 122 47.96 -11.79 -8.68
N LEU A 123 47.09 -11.82 -7.66
CA LEU A 123 47.13 -10.91 -6.51
C LEU A 123 48.45 -10.98 -5.73
N TYR A 124 49.02 -12.18 -5.62
CA TYR A 124 50.31 -12.41 -4.99
C TYR A 124 51.23 -13.18 -5.94
N PRO A 125 52.45 -12.69 -6.23
CA PRO A 125 53.35 -13.34 -7.15
C PRO A 125 53.73 -14.73 -6.63
N LYS A 126 54.03 -15.63 -7.56
CA LYS A 126 54.57 -16.96 -7.24
C LYS A 126 55.73 -16.85 -6.25
N ALA A 127 55.60 -17.50 -5.09
CA ALA A 127 56.63 -17.53 -4.06
C ALA A 127 56.98 -18.96 -3.63
N GLY A 128 58.25 -19.19 -3.30
CA GLY A 128 58.72 -20.51 -2.86
C GLY A 128 58.65 -21.56 -3.97
N ASP A 129 58.01 -22.69 -3.67
CA ASP A 129 57.80 -23.84 -4.55
C ASP A 129 56.51 -23.78 -5.38
N GLN A 130 55.75 -22.68 -5.27
CA GLN A 130 54.52 -22.49 -6.01
C GLN A 130 54.72 -22.59 -7.53
N THR A 131 53.77 -23.19 -8.25
CA THR A 131 53.85 -23.34 -9.71
C THR A 131 53.29 -22.14 -10.47
N ALA A 132 52.38 -21.38 -9.86
CA ALA A 132 51.79 -20.15 -10.39
C ALA A 132 51.56 -19.11 -9.28
N ALA A 133 51.10 -17.91 -9.65
CA ALA A 133 50.69 -16.87 -8.72
C ALA A 133 49.44 -17.29 -7.91
N THR A 134 49.15 -16.57 -6.84
CA THR A 134 47.93 -16.76 -6.04
C THR A 134 46.92 -15.67 -6.40
N SER A 135 45.69 -16.08 -6.68
CA SER A 135 44.56 -15.18 -6.97
C SER A 135 43.53 -15.24 -5.85
N ALA A 136 42.58 -14.30 -5.83
CA ALA A 136 41.49 -14.30 -4.87
C ALA A 136 40.16 -13.90 -5.51
N ARG A 137 39.05 -14.31 -4.90
CA ARG A 137 37.70 -13.84 -5.19
C ARG A 137 37.09 -13.31 -3.91
N VAL A 138 36.39 -12.19 -4.01
CA VAL A 138 35.59 -11.66 -2.90
C VAL A 138 34.13 -11.72 -3.29
N GLU A 139 33.33 -12.38 -2.47
CA GLU A 139 31.88 -12.44 -2.59
C GLU A 139 31.29 -11.49 -1.56
N CYS A 140 30.35 -10.64 -1.98
CA CYS A 140 29.72 -9.67 -1.12
C CYS A 140 28.25 -9.98 -0.94
N THR A 141 27.82 -10.11 0.31
CA THR A 141 26.44 -10.39 0.69
C THR A 141 25.98 -9.33 1.69
N ALA A 142 24.84 -8.68 1.45
CA ALA A 142 24.26 -7.83 2.48
C ALA A 142 23.71 -8.67 3.61
N ILE A 143 23.87 -8.17 4.84
CA ILE A 143 23.33 -8.81 6.02
C ILE A 143 21.84 -8.47 6.10
N PRO A 144 20.96 -9.50 6.21
CA PRO A 144 19.54 -9.30 6.45
C PRO A 144 19.30 -8.35 7.64
N GLY A 145 18.30 -7.47 7.52
CA GLY A 145 17.95 -6.55 8.60
C GLY A 145 18.76 -5.26 8.68
N THR A 146 19.62 -4.96 7.71
CA THR A 146 20.35 -3.67 7.62
C THR A 146 19.87 -2.83 6.43
N GLY A 147 20.10 -1.52 6.46
CA GLY A 147 19.71 -0.55 5.42
C GLY A 147 18.54 0.36 5.80
N ILE A 148 18.18 1.30 4.93
CA ILE A 148 17.24 2.41 5.20
C ILE A 148 15.79 1.99 5.54
N PHE A 149 15.48 0.69 5.42
CA PHE A 149 14.18 0.15 5.83
C PHE A 149 14.29 -1.13 6.69
N SER A 150 15.30 -1.22 7.57
CA SER A 150 15.32 -2.22 8.64
C SER A 150 14.12 -2.00 9.59
N GLY A 151 13.31 -3.02 9.84
CA GLY A 151 12.16 -2.97 10.75
C GLY A 151 11.67 -4.38 11.15
N VAL A 152 10.56 -4.46 11.89
CA VAL A 152 9.79 -5.71 12.04
C VAL A 152 9.30 -6.11 10.66
N GLY A 153 10.01 -7.01 10.00
CA GLY A 153 9.62 -7.55 8.72
C GLY A 153 9.46 -9.06 8.79
N VAL A 154 9.10 -9.64 7.65
CA VAL A 154 8.72 -11.05 7.57
C VAL A 154 9.96 -11.91 7.29
N ASP A 155 10.44 -12.64 8.29
CA ASP A 155 11.51 -13.63 8.12
C ASP A 155 10.90 -14.87 7.46
N ASN A 156 11.23 -15.09 6.19
CA ASN A 156 10.78 -16.23 5.40
C ASN A 156 9.25 -16.34 5.28
N PRO A 157 8.61 -15.48 4.47
CA PRO A 157 7.17 -15.35 4.45
C PRO A 157 6.50 -16.64 3.98
N ASP A 158 5.63 -17.20 4.82
CA ASP A 158 4.65 -18.21 4.41
C ASP A 158 3.91 -17.64 3.18
N PRO A 159 3.99 -18.28 2.00
CA PRO A 159 3.37 -17.75 0.79
C PRO A 159 1.84 -17.65 0.89
N THR A 160 1.23 -18.18 1.95
CA THR A 160 -0.19 -18.07 2.26
C THR A 160 -0.55 -16.83 3.09
N ASP A 161 0.41 -16.04 3.58
CA ASP A 161 0.16 -14.73 4.19
C ASP A 161 -0.11 -13.67 3.11
N ALA A 162 -1.18 -12.88 3.26
CA ALA A 162 -1.58 -11.81 2.35
C ALA A 162 -0.48 -10.80 2.05
N PHE A 163 0.45 -10.61 2.99
CA PHE A 163 1.53 -9.63 2.89
C PHE A 163 2.91 -10.26 3.00
N ALA A 164 2.99 -11.56 2.74
CA ALA A 164 4.21 -12.32 2.48
C ALA A 164 5.10 -11.68 1.40
N GLN A 165 4.45 -11.07 0.41
CA GLN A 165 5.06 -10.53 -0.78
C GLN A 165 4.75 -9.04 -0.86
N ALA A 166 5.64 -8.31 -1.53
CA ALA A 166 5.43 -6.90 -1.76
C ALA A 166 4.22 -6.69 -2.65
N LEU A 167 4.13 -7.42 -3.75
CA LEU A 167 3.08 -7.24 -4.74
C LEU A 167 2.48 -8.58 -5.14
N THR A 168 1.23 -8.79 -4.78
CA THR A 168 0.47 -9.99 -5.13
C THR A 168 -0.76 -9.62 -5.95
N THR A 169 -0.98 -10.30 -7.07
CA THR A 169 -2.27 -10.23 -7.80
C THR A 169 -2.95 -11.59 -7.80
N VAL A 170 -4.24 -11.61 -7.46
CA VAL A 170 -5.04 -12.84 -7.28
C VAL A 170 -6.10 -13.06 -8.35
N GLY A 171 -6.36 -12.07 -9.22
CA GLY A 171 -7.31 -12.19 -10.33
C GLY A 171 -6.83 -13.18 -11.38
N THR A 172 -7.76 -14.01 -11.87
CA THR A 172 -7.49 -15.10 -12.84
C THR A 172 -8.31 -14.99 -14.12
N THR A 173 -9.31 -14.11 -14.17
CA THR A 173 -10.19 -13.92 -15.32
C THR A 173 -10.55 -12.45 -15.52
N GLY A 174 -10.91 -12.07 -16.75
CA GLY A 174 -11.40 -10.73 -17.08
C GLY A 174 -10.30 -9.75 -17.52
N THR A 175 -10.66 -8.47 -17.62
CA THR A 175 -9.75 -7.37 -18.01
C THR A 175 -9.01 -6.74 -16.82
N LEU A 176 -9.46 -7.05 -15.59
CA LEU A 176 -8.94 -6.51 -14.33
C LEU A 176 -8.12 -7.56 -13.57
N GLN A 177 -7.12 -8.15 -14.23
CA GLN A 177 -6.28 -9.20 -13.66
C GLN A 177 -4.81 -9.03 -14.01
N GLY A 178 -3.95 -9.71 -13.26
CA GLY A 178 -2.51 -9.72 -13.49
C GLY A 178 -1.86 -8.36 -13.25
N MET A 179 -0.63 -8.23 -13.75
CA MET A 179 0.18 -7.02 -13.56
C MET A 179 0.54 -6.41 -14.91
N THR A 180 0.16 -5.16 -15.12
CA THR A 180 0.69 -4.34 -16.21
C THR A 180 1.55 -3.24 -15.60
N LEU A 181 2.84 -3.28 -15.90
CA LEU A 181 3.82 -2.37 -15.35
C LEU A 181 4.44 -1.55 -16.48
N LYS A 182 4.48 -0.24 -16.31
CA LYS A 182 4.98 0.67 -17.35
C LYS A 182 6.01 1.65 -16.76
N PRO A 183 7.25 1.20 -16.46
CA PRO A 183 8.36 2.11 -16.27
C PRO A 183 8.66 2.86 -17.56
N LEU A 184 8.16 4.08 -17.67
CA LEU A 184 8.52 5.00 -18.72
C LEU A 184 9.96 5.42 -18.56
N GLY A 185 10.68 5.45 -19.67
CA GLY A 185 12.04 5.97 -19.81
C GLY A 185 12.56 5.71 -21.21
N SER A 186 13.40 6.60 -21.73
CA SER A 186 14.01 6.40 -23.04
C SER A 186 14.97 5.20 -23.00
N GLY A 187 14.81 4.24 -23.91
CA GLY A 187 15.80 3.17 -24.14
C GLY A 187 15.75 1.98 -23.18
N ASN A 188 14.60 1.66 -22.58
CA ASN A 188 14.43 0.54 -21.62
C ASN A 188 15.27 0.64 -20.33
N GLN A 189 15.81 1.81 -19.99
CA GLN A 189 16.71 1.94 -18.83
C GLN A 189 16.00 2.36 -17.53
N ALA A 190 14.72 2.76 -17.58
CA ALA A 190 14.01 3.14 -16.36
C ALA A 190 13.65 1.90 -15.53
N ALA A 191 14.14 1.85 -14.30
CA ALA A 191 13.78 0.84 -13.33
C ALA A 191 12.48 1.23 -12.60
N MET A 192 11.56 0.29 -12.45
CA MET A 192 10.45 0.35 -11.48
C MET A 192 10.83 -0.52 -10.28
N PRO A 193 11.29 0.08 -9.17
CA PRO A 193 11.71 -0.67 -8.00
C PRO A 193 10.50 -1.16 -7.20
N VAL A 194 10.47 -2.47 -6.92
CA VAL A 194 9.57 -3.13 -5.97
C VAL A 194 10.41 -3.91 -4.97
N ARG A 195 10.15 -3.76 -3.67
CA ARG A 195 10.98 -4.37 -2.63
C ARG A 195 10.27 -5.51 -1.91
N GLY A 196 10.78 -6.72 -2.05
CA GLY A 196 10.16 -7.97 -1.62
C GLY A 196 9.59 -8.78 -2.79
N GLY A 197 9.06 -9.97 -2.50
CA GLY A 197 8.55 -10.88 -3.53
C GLY A 197 7.41 -10.30 -4.36
N ILE A 198 7.25 -10.83 -5.59
CA ILE A 198 6.19 -10.48 -6.51
C ILE A 198 5.53 -11.76 -7.01
N ALA A 199 4.20 -11.86 -6.91
CA ALA A 199 3.46 -13.01 -7.43
C ALA A 199 2.19 -12.62 -8.16
N SER A 200 1.97 -13.22 -9.33
CA SER A 200 0.76 -13.05 -10.11
C SER A 200 0.07 -14.39 -10.35
N LYS A 201 -1.21 -14.48 -9.98
CA LYS A 201 -2.10 -15.58 -10.38
C LYS A 201 -2.41 -15.58 -11.89
N SER A 202 -2.05 -14.52 -12.60
CA SER A 202 -2.23 -14.35 -14.03
C SER A 202 -0.87 -14.01 -14.67
N TYR A 203 -0.80 -13.00 -15.52
CA TYR A 203 0.43 -12.57 -16.19
C TYR A 203 1.19 -11.47 -15.43
N ILE A 204 2.45 -11.24 -15.82
CA ILE A 204 3.23 -10.04 -15.50
C ILE A 204 3.72 -9.43 -16.81
N ASN A 205 3.27 -8.22 -17.14
CA ASN A 205 3.60 -7.55 -18.38
C ASN A 205 4.32 -6.23 -18.11
N VAL A 206 5.63 -6.19 -18.35
CA VAL A 206 6.45 -4.98 -18.29
C VAL A 206 6.52 -4.37 -19.70
N THR A 207 5.75 -3.32 -19.94
CA THR A 207 5.53 -2.75 -21.28
C THR A 207 6.61 -1.75 -21.73
N SER A 208 7.44 -1.29 -20.81
CA SER A 208 8.56 -0.36 -21.03
C SER A 208 9.54 -0.51 -19.87
N GLY A 209 10.82 -0.12 -20.02
CA GLY A 209 11.78 -0.14 -18.91
C GLY A 209 12.03 -1.54 -18.31
N ALA A 210 12.36 -1.59 -17.02
CA ALA A 210 12.59 -2.82 -16.28
C ALA A 210 11.85 -2.83 -14.93
N LEU A 211 11.22 -3.95 -14.58
CA LEU A 211 10.83 -4.24 -13.20
C LEU A 211 12.07 -4.71 -12.43
N VAL A 212 12.37 -4.10 -11.29
CA VAL A 212 13.54 -4.46 -10.47
C VAL A 212 13.07 -4.80 -9.06
N THR A 213 13.47 -5.98 -8.57
CA THR A 213 13.16 -6.42 -7.21
C THR A 213 14.29 -7.21 -6.57
N ASP A 214 14.39 -7.11 -5.24
CA ASP A 214 15.27 -7.92 -4.40
C ASP A 214 14.62 -9.25 -3.94
N GLY A 215 13.38 -9.51 -4.33
CA GLY A 215 12.65 -10.75 -4.04
C GLY A 215 12.45 -11.67 -5.25
N SER A 216 11.85 -12.83 -5.02
CA SER A 216 11.45 -13.74 -6.09
C SER A 216 10.28 -13.18 -6.90
N VAL A 217 10.32 -13.36 -8.23
CA VAL A 217 9.17 -13.08 -9.10
C VAL A 217 8.54 -14.38 -9.58
N LYS A 218 7.23 -14.53 -9.39
CA LYS A 218 6.45 -15.69 -9.83
C LYS A 218 5.19 -15.29 -10.60
N ALA A 219 4.88 -15.98 -11.68
CA ALA A 219 3.62 -15.82 -12.39
C ALA A 219 3.07 -17.18 -12.86
N GLU A 220 1.78 -17.41 -12.66
CA GLU A 220 1.11 -18.59 -13.23
C GLU A 220 0.97 -18.47 -14.76
N GLY A 221 0.82 -17.25 -15.26
CA GLY A 221 0.82 -16.90 -16.68
C GLY A 221 2.17 -16.40 -17.20
N THR A 222 2.16 -15.79 -18.38
CA THR A 222 3.37 -15.30 -19.05
C THR A 222 4.00 -14.11 -18.35
N CYS A 223 5.32 -14.03 -18.39
CA CYS A 223 6.06 -12.80 -18.11
C CYS A 223 6.59 -12.19 -19.41
N THR A 224 6.40 -10.88 -19.60
CA THR A 224 6.91 -10.13 -20.76
C THR A 224 7.67 -8.89 -20.30
N GLY A 225 8.64 -8.44 -21.12
CA GLY A 225 9.51 -7.30 -20.83
C GLY A 225 10.72 -7.64 -19.97
N GLN A 226 11.43 -6.62 -19.49
CA GLN A 226 12.63 -6.79 -18.67
C GLN A 226 12.26 -6.92 -17.19
N ILE A 227 12.60 -8.06 -16.59
CA ILE A 227 12.42 -8.33 -15.16
C ILE A 227 13.77 -8.70 -14.57
N VAL A 228 14.21 -7.92 -13.58
CA VAL A 228 15.44 -8.14 -12.81
C VAL A 228 15.04 -8.58 -11.41
N SER A 229 15.25 -9.86 -11.12
CA SER A 229 14.93 -10.45 -9.82
C SER A 229 15.99 -11.47 -9.41
N ASN A 230 16.14 -11.69 -8.10
CA ASN A 230 16.96 -12.76 -7.56
C ASN A 230 16.18 -13.49 -6.45
N PRO A 231 15.83 -14.79 -6.63
CA PRO A 231 16.11 -15.64 -7.79
C PRO A 231 15.43 -15.15 -9.08
N ALA A 232 15.90 -15.67 -10.22
CA ALA A 232 15.35 -15.34 -11.54
C ALA A 232 13.84 -15.62 -11.61
N ALA A 233 13.13 -14.80 -12.39
CA ALA A 233 11.66 -14.88 -12.50
C ALA A 233 11.18 -16.25 -13.00
N VAL A 234 10.16 -16.80 -12.35
CA VAL A 234 9.52 -18.08 -12.70
C VAL A 234 8.14 -17.80 -13.26
N CYS A 235 7.92 -18.08 -14.54
CA CYS A 235 6.69 -17.71 -15.25
C CYS A 235 6.11 -18.92 -15.98
N ASN A 236 4.82 -18.86 -16.34
CA ASN A 236 4.06 -19.98 -16.89
C ASN A 236 4.03 -21.20 -15.96
N ALA A 237 3.96 -20.96 -14.66
CA ALA A 237 4.03 -21.98 -13.63
C ALA A 237 2.68 -22.07 -12.88
N PRO A 238 1.64 -22.69 -13.49
CA PRO A 238 0.31 -22.74 -12.89
C PRO A 238 0.31 -23.44 -11.53
N GLY A 239 -0.50 -22.94 -10.61
CA GLY A 239 -0.60 -23.44 -9.24
C GLY A 239 0.59 -23.09 -8.32
N THR A 240 1.58 -22.33 -8.79
CA THR A 240 2.75 -21.95 -7.96
C THR A 240 2.56 -20.69 -7.13
N VAL A 241 1.51 -19.93 -7.39
CA VAL A 241 1.13 -18.77 -6.58
C VAL A 241 -0.03 -19.20 -5.68
N ALA A 242 0.11 -19.11 -4.35
CA ALA A 242 -1.04 -19.36 -3.47
C ALA A 242 -1.99 -18.15 -3.50
N VAL A 243 -3.30 -18.38 -3.34
CA VAL A 243 -4.19 -17.28 -2.95
C VAL A 243 -3.97 -17.08 -1.45
N PRO A 244 -3.50 -15.91 -1.00
CA PRO A 244 -3.25 -15.74 0.42
C PRO A 244 -4.52 -15.77 1.25
N THR A 245 -4.39 -16.18 2.51
CA THR A 245 -5.46 -16.12 3.50
C THR A 245 -5.82 -14.66 3.76
N ALA A 246 -7.12 -14.36 3.83
CA ALA A 246 -7.58 -13.01 4.12
C ALA A 246 -7.05 -12.54 5.49
N PRO A 247 -6.47 -11.34 5.61
CA PRO A 247 -6.13 -10.77 6.89
C PRO A 247 -7.41 -10.50 7.68
N ALA A 248 -7.28 -10.42 9.01
CA ALA A 248 -8.42 -10.17 9.90
C ALA A 248 -9.18 -8.91 9.47
N ALA A 249 -10.50 -9.03 9.32
CA ALA A 249 -11.35 -7.92 8.91
C ALA A 249 -11.28 -6.79 9.96
N PRO A 250 -11.04 -5.53 9.55
CA PRO A 250 -11.05 -4.42 10.49
C PRO A 250 -12.40 -4.24 11.20
N LEU A 251 -13.50 -4.63 10.56
CA LEU A 251 -14.87 -4.45 11.04
C LEU A 251 -15.55 -5.78 11.35
N THR A 252 -16.33 -5.81 12.44
CA THR A 252 -17.22 -6.92 12.79
C THR A 252 -18.70 -6.56 12.64
N SER A 253 -19.00 -5.27 12.50
CA SER A 253 -20.33 -4.72 12.27
C SER A 253 -20.20 -3.38 11.54
N VAL A 254 -21.29 -2.91 10.94
CA VAL A 254 -21.34 -1.56 10.35
C VAL A 254 -21.16 -0.51 11.45
N PRO A 255 -20.21 0.42 11.31
CA PRO A 255 -20.05 1.55 12.22
C PRO A 255 -21.25 2.52 12.22
N ALA A 256 -21.26 3.47 13.14
CA ALA A 256 -22.27 4.54 13.14
C ALA A 256 -22.17 5.38 11.84
N TYR A 257 -23.32 5.72 11.27
CA TYR A 257 -23.40 6.58 10.09
C TYR A 257 -22.82 7.97 10.36
N GLN A 258 -22.06 8.49 9.39
CA GLN A 258 -21.48 9.82 9.41
C GLN A 258 -21.98 10.61 8.22
N ASN A 259 -22.52 11.81 8.48
CA ASN A 259 -22.87 12.75 7.41
C ASN A 259 -21.60 13.54 7.01
N PRO A 260 -21.07 13.39 5.78
CA PRO A 260 -19.87 14.10 5.34
C PRO A 260 -19.97 15.62 5.47
N SER A 261 -21.14 16.20 5.22
CA SER A 261 -21.31 17.66 5.22
C SER A 261 -21.12 18.27 6.62
N SER A 262 -21.29 17.47 7.68
CA SER A 262 -21.05 17.89 9.06
C SER A 262 -19.56 18.14 9.36
N TYR A 263 -18.64 17.70 8.49
CA TYR A 263 -17.20 17.77 8.70
C TYR A 263 -16.46 18.69 7.72
N ALA A 264 -17.12 19.15 6.66
CA ALA A 264 -16.55 19.99 5.60
C ALA A 264 -16.16 21.41 6.08
N SER A 265 -16.69 21.90 7.20
CA SER A 265 -16.39 23.23 7.73
C SER A 265 -16.60 23.29 9.26
N PRO A 266 -15.78 24.04 10.03
CA PRO A 266 -14.59 24.80 9.61
C PRO A 266 -13.30 23.98 9.62
N ASN A 267 -13.30 22.76 10.18
CA ASN A 267 -12.07 22.06 10.52
C ASN A 267 -11.64 20.98 9.50
N CYS A 268 -12.51 20.56 8.59
CA CYS A 268 -12.21 19.53 7.58
C CYS A 268 -11.75 18.19 8.15
N ILE A 269 -12.20 17.82 9.37
CA ILE A 269 -11.83 16.57 10.05
C ILE A 269 -13.00 15.58 10.03
N PHE A 270 -12.93 14.62 9.10
CA PHE A 270 -13.86 13.52 8.92
C PHE A 270 -13.66 12.45 10.00
N GLN A 271 -14.75 11.99 10.60
CA GLN A 271 -14.73 11.06 11.73
C GLN A 271 -14.87 9.60 11.31
N PRO A 272 -14.27 8.65 12.04
CA PRO A 272 -14.48 7.22 11.80
C PRO A 272 -15.96 6.86 11.80
N GLY A 273 -16.39 6.03 10.86
CA GLY A 273 -17.77 5.60 10.77
C GLY A 273 -18.18 5.12 9.39
N PHE A 274 -19.49 5.08 9.16
CA PHE A 274 -20.11 4.56 7.95
C PHE A 274 -20.51 5.68 6.98
N TYR A 275 -20.12 5.55 5.72
CA TYR A 275 -20.38 6.46 4.62
C TYR A 275 -21.03 5.71 3.45
N ASN A 276 -22.20 6.17 3.00
CA ASN A 276 -23.00 5.50 1.96
C ASN A 276 -23.37 6.37 0.76
N ASN A 277 -22.84 7.60 0.72
CA ASN A 277 -23.11 8.57 -0.33
C ASN A 277 -21.77 9.12 -0.84
N ALA A 278 -21.31 8.59 -1.97
CA ALA A 278 -20.04 8.93 -2.59
C ALA A 278 -20.02 10.39 -3.03
N LYS A 279 -21.13 10.89 -3.59
CA LYS A 279 -21.23 12.26 -4.06
C LYS A 279 -21.08 13.25 -2.91
N ALA A 280 -21.82 13.06 -1.82
CA ALA A 280 -21.78 13.92 -0.64
C ALA A 280 -20.39 13.90 0.03
N LEU A 281 -19.74 12.73 0.08
CA LEU A 281 -18.38 12.62 0.60
C LEU A 281 -17.38 13.37 -0.29
N SER A 282 -17.47 13.18 -1.61
CA SER A 282 -16.60 13.86 -2.58
C SER A 282 -16.77 15.38 -2.52
N ASP A 283 -18.02 15.87 -2.54
CA ASP A 283 -18.32 17.29 -2.43
C ASP A 283 -17.77 17.86 -1.11
N ALA A 284 -17.99 17.17 0.02
CA ALA A 284 -17.49 17.60 1.33
C ALA A 284 -15.95 17.63 1.38
N VAL A 285 -15.28 16.58 0.91
CA VAL A 285 -13.81 16.47 0.89
C VAL A 285 -13.22 17.56 0.00
N ASN A 286 -13.77 17.78 -1.19
CA ASN A 286 -13.19 18.68 -2.18
C ASN A 286 -13.44 20.17 -1.89
N THR A 287 -14.37 20.49 -0.98
CA THR A 287 -14.47 21.86 -0.42
C THR A 287 -13.34 22.22 0.55
N CYS A 288 -12.59 21.23 1.02
CA CYS A 288 -11.47 21.43 1.94
C CYS A 288 -10.16 21.71 1.21
N ALA A 289 -9.37 22.65 1.72
CA ALA A 289 -7.97 22.80 1.28
C ALA A 289 -7.11 21.59 1.69
N THR A 290 -7.46 20.95 2.82
CA THR A 290 -6.90 19.67 3.25
C THR A 290 -7.97 18.93 4.04
N ALA A 291 -8.48 17.85 3.48
CA ALA A 291 -9.40 16.94 4.14
C ALA A 291 -8.61 15.97 5.03
N LYS A 292 -9.04 15.84 6.27
CA LYS A 292 -8.35 15.13 7.35
C LYS A 292 -9.24 13.99 7.84
N PHE A 293 -8.83 12.74 7.67
CA PHE A 293 -9.53 11.57 8.21
C PHE A 293 -8.88 11.15 9.54
N ALA A 294 -9.58 11.40 10.65
CA ALA A 294 -9.09 11.08 11.99
C ALA A 294 -8.80 9.58 12.17
N SER A 295 -7.93 9.23 13.10
CA SER A 295 -7.60 7.81 13.33
C SER A 295 -8.85 7.00 13.72
N GLY A 296 -8.99 5.82 13.13
CA GLY A 296 -10.09 4.90 13.38
C GLY A 296 -10.51 4.10 12.14
N LYS A 297 -11.69 3.47 12.25
CA LYS A 297 -12.22 2.55 11.23
C LYS A 297 -13.33 3.22 10.42
N TYR A 298 -13.22 3.12 9.11
CA TYR A 298 -14.14 3.72 8.15
C TYR A 298 -14.73 2.60 7.29
N TYR A 299 -16.03 2.68 7.04
CA TYR A 299 -16.72 1.80 6.11
C TYR A 299 -17.36 2.62 5.00
N PHE A 300 -16.98 2.33 3.76
CA PHE A 300 -17.53 2.94 2.55
C PHE A 300 -18.37 1.89 1.83
N ASP A 301 -19.68 2.12 1.78
CA ASP A 301 -20.64 1.29 1.06
C ASP A 301 -21.60 2.20 0.31
N PHE A 302 -21.08 2.82 -0.74
CA PHE A 302 -21.81 3.77 -1.56
C PHE A 302 -22.95 3.10 -2.32
N ARG A 303 -24.02 3.85 -2.51
CA ARG A 303 -25.25 3.37 -3.17
C ARG A 303 -25.75 4.30 -4.28
N ASP A 304 -24.92 5.26 -4.67
CA ASP A 304 -25.24 6.29 -5.65
C ASP A 304 -25.58 5.67 -7.03
N GLU A 305 -24.89 4.58 -7.41
CA GLU A 305 -25.17 3.85 -8.66
C GLU A 305 -26.51 3.12 -8.62
N GLU A 306 -26.75 2.36 -7.55
CA GLU A 306 -28.01 1.61 -7.35
C GLU A 306 -29.21 2.55 -7.27
N GLN A 307 -29.00 3.80 -6.86
CA GLN A 307 -30.03 4.83 -6.75
C GLN A 307 -30.17 5.70 -8.00
N GLY A 308 -29.26 5.60 -8.97
CA GLY A 308 -29.22 6.48 -10.14
C GLY A 308 -28.91 7.95 -9.82
N THR A 309 -28.28 8.22 -8.67
CA THR A 309 -27.94 9.57 -8.21
C THR A 309 -26.49 9.96 -8.49
N GLY A 310 -25.66 9.00 -8.92
CA GLY A 310 -24.27 9.23 -9.26
C GLY A 310 -23.49 7.94 -9.47
N THR A 311 -22.19 8.00 -9.20
CA THR A 311 -21.27 6.88 -9.24
C THR A 311 -20.82 6.54 -7.81
N ASN A 312 -20.47 5.27 -7.55
CA ASN A 312 -19.97 4.81 -6.25
C ASN A 312 -18.49 5.18 -6.06
N GLU A 313 -18.13 6.41 -6.43
CA GLU A 313 -16.77 6.93 -6.50
C GLU A 313 -16.56 8.04 -5.48
N TRP A 314 -15.73 7.76 -4.48
CA TRP A 314 -15.13 8.83 -3.70
C TRP A 314 -14.07 9.53 -4.57
N LYS A 315 -14.47 10.63 -5.17
CA LYS A 315 -13.64 11.47 -6.01
C LYS A 315 -12.84 12.46 -5.17
N ILE A 316 -11.52 12.37 -5.25
CA ILE A 316 -10.60 13.24 -4.54
C ILE A 316 -9.91 14.15 -5.56
N ASP A 317 -10.06 15.46 -5.40
CA ASP A 317 -9.36 16.48 -6.20
C ASP A 317 -8.42 17.40 -5.38
N THR A 318 -8.41 17.20 -4.07
CA THR A 318 -7.68 18.01 -3.09
C THR A 318 -6.67 17.16 -2.30
N LYS A 319 -6.09 17.73 -1.24
CA LYS A 319 -5.24 17.02 -0.29
C LYS A 319 -6.06 16.23 0.72
N VAL A 320 -5.82 14.93 0.83
CA VAL A 320 -6.40 14.01 1.83
C VAL A 320 -5.29 13.41 2.68
N ILE A 321 -5.43 13.53 4.01
CA ILE A 321 -4.52 12.90 4.97
C ILE A 321 -5.36 12.03 5.91
N GLY A 322 -5.04 10.75 6.00
CA GLY A 322 -5.68 9.80 6.91
C GLY A 322 -4.73 9.28 7.97
N GLY A 323 -5.18 9.24 9.22
CA GLY A 323 -4.44 8.67 10.35
C GLY A 323 -4.02 9.73 11.37
N GLU A 324 -3.02 9.39 12.16
CA GLU A 324 -2.48 10.32 13.15
C GLU A 324 -1.63 11.38 12.45
N TYR A 325 -2.11 12.63 12.45
CA TYR A 325 -1.48 13.72 11.71
C TYR A 325 -0.06 14.00 12.21
N ALA A 326 0.82 14.25 11.26
CA ALA A 326 2.15 14.80 11.46
C ALA A 326 2.25 16.15 10.75
N THR A 327 3.27 16.94 11.08
CA THR A 327 3.59 18.16 10.33
C THR A 327 4.40 17.78 9.10
N GLY A 328 3.99 18.18 7.89
CA GLY A 328 4.80 17.91 6.71
C GLY A 328 4.09 18.08 5.38
N VAL A 329 4.86 17.82 4.32
CA VAL A 329 4.36 17.53 2.97
C VAL A 329 4.11 16.03 2.84
N ILE A 330 3.38 15.61 1.81
CA ILE A 330 3.21 14.19 1.52
C ILE A 330 4.46 13.70 0.75
N PRO A 331 4.98 12.49 1.04
CA PRO A 331 4.76 11.71 2.25
C PRO A 331 5.39 12.31 3.51
N GLY A 332 4.78 12.04 4.66
CA GLY A 332 5.17 12.54 5.98
C GLY A 332 4.10 13.39 6.68
N ALA A 333 2.93 13.56 6.07
CA ALA A 333 1.82 14.32 6.62
C ALA A 333 1.00 13.52 7.65
N CYS A 334 1.21 12.21 7.75
CA CYS A 334 0.75 11.36 8.86
C CYS A 334 1.89 10.49 9.42
N LYS A 335 1.75 10.06 10.68
CA LYS A 335 2.72 9.18 11.34
C LYS A 335 2.66 7.78 10.71
N SER A 336 3.72 7.39 10.02
CA SER A 336 3.83 6.06 9.42
C SER A 336 3.93 4.99 10.52
N PRO A 337 3.11 3.91 10.49
CA PRO A 337 3.19 2.79 11.44
C PRO A 337 4.46 1.94 11.26
N ILE A 338 5.23 2.19 10.20
CA ILE A 338 6.48 1.46 9.89
C ILE A 338 7.63 1.94 10.78
N ILE A 339 7.63 3.23 11.12
CA ILE A 339 8.71 3.87 11.89
C ILE A 339 8.25 4.32 13.28
N ASN A 340 6.95 4.35 13.52
CA ASN A 340 6.35 4.73 14.80
C ASN A 340 5.47 3.58 15.28
N ASP A 341 5.69 3.13 16.51
CA ASP A 341 4.85 2.14 17.19
C ASP A 341 4.77 2.51 18.68
N PRO A 342 3.58 2.78 19.25
CA PRO A 342 2.25 2.67 18.63
C PRO A 342 1.79 3.90 17.82
N VAL A 343 0.97 3.67 16.80
CA VAL A 343 0.21 4.67 16.03
C VAL A 343 -1.24 4.21 15.85
N ASN A 344 -2.20 5.12 16.03
CA ASN A 344 -3.63 4.77 15.96
C ASN A 344 -4.19 4.63 14.53
N GLY A 345 -3.63 5.34 13.54
CA GLY A 345 -3.90 5.20 12.09
C GLY A 345 -5.36 5.14 11.60
N VAL A 346 -5.55 4.97 10.29
CA VAL A 346 -6.85 4.75 9.64
C VAL A 346 -6.95 3.36 9.04
N GLN A 347 -8.15 2.80 9.07
CA GLN A 347 -8.50 1.58 8.35
C GLN A 347 -9.72 1.87 7.49
N LEU A 348 -9.53 1.97 6.18
CA LEU A 348 -10.59 2.24 5.21
C LEU A 348 -11.07 0.93 4.60
N VAL A 349 -12.31 0.56 4.93
CA VAL A 349 -12.96 -0.66 4.46
C VAL A 349 -13.96 -0.32 3.35
N PHE A 350 -13.85 -0.98 2.20
CA PHE A 350 -14.71 -0.79 1.04
C PHE A 350 -15.60 -2.02 0.81
N GLY A 351 -16.91 -1.79 0.76
CA GLY A 351 -17.92 -2.80 0.40
C GLY A 351 -18.55 -2.55 -0.97
N ALA A 352 -19.20 -3.58 -1.51
CA ALA A 352 -19.88 -3.55 -2.81
C ALA A 352 -19.01 -2.97 -3.95
N THR A 353 -19.51 -2.01 -4.72
CA THR A 353 -18.79 -1.37 -5.84
C THR A 353 -18.11 -0.04 -5.45
N SER A 354 -17.98 0.22 -4.15
CA SER A 354 -17.37 1.45 -3.62
C SER A 354 -15.90 1.55 -3.98
N ARG A 355 -15.48 2.71 -4.51
CA ARG A 355 -14.11 2.92 -4.99
C ARG A 355 -13.62 4.35 -4.79
N ILE A 356 -12.31 4.53 -4.95
CA ILE A 356 -11.61 5.81 -4.91
C ILE A 356 -11.23 6.21 -6.35
N THR A 357 -11.56 7.44 -6.71
CA THR A 357 -11.07 8.05 -7.95
C THR A 357 -10.21 9.26 -7.57
N VAL A 358 -8.95 9.28 -7.99
CA VAL A 358 -8.06 10.43 -7.81
C VAL A 358 -7.96 11.23 -9.10
N THR A 359 -8.11 12.54 -9.02
CA THR A 359 -7.86 13.43 -10.18
C THR A 359 -6.36 13.69 -10.34
N ASP A 360 -5.97 14.28 -11.47
CA ASP A 360 -4.57 14.53 -11.81
C ASP A 360 -3.80 15.33 -10.74
N THR A 361 -4.46 16.13 -9.90
CA THR A 361 -3.81 16.98 -8.88
C THR A 361 -4.09 16.54 -7.44
N ALA A 362 -4.65 15.35 -7.23
CA ALA A 362 -4.99 14.90 -5.88
C ALA A 362 -3.73 14.54 -5.07
N HIS A 363 -3.71 14.85 -3.77
CA HIS A 363 -2.60 14.53 -2.88
C HIS A 363 -3.08 13.71 -1.68
N VAL A 364 -2.85 12.41 -1.69
CA VAL A 364 -3.39 11.45 -0.72
C VAL A 364 -2.26 10.79 0.05
N GLU A 365 -2.32 10.85 1.38
CA GLU A 365 -1.50 10.01 2.27
C GLU A 365 -2.35 9.37 3.35
N LEU A 366 -2.29 8.03 3.45
CA LEU A 366 -3.06 7.25 4.41
C LEU A 366 -2.12 6.43 5.30
N CYS A 367 -2.17 6.63 6.62
CA CYS A 367 -1.37 5.87 7.59
C CYS A 367 -2.20 4.89 8.39
N GLY A 368 -1.89 3.60 8.28
CA GLY A 368 -2.54 2.52 9.03
C GLY A 368 -2.17 2.50 10.52
N PRO A 369 -2.93 1.77 11.36
CA PRO A 369 -2.60 1.57 12.78
C PRO A 369 -1.39 0.64 12.94
N SER A 370 -0.55 0.85 13.95
CA SER A 370 0.43 -0.16 14.36
C SER A 370 -0.30 -1.42 14.84
N ASN A 371 0.17 -2.60 14.43
CA ASN A 371 -0.49 -3.88 14.73
C ASN A 371 0.47 -4.86 15.45
N GLY A 372 1.30 -4.37 16.37
CA GLY A 372 2.17 -5.24 17.19
C GLY A 372 3.19 -6.06 16.40
N GLY A 373 3.61 -5.58 15.22
CA GLY A 373 4.52 -6.27 14.30
C GLY A 373 3.82 -6.90 13.09
N ASP A 374 2.51 -7.11 13.16
CA ASP A 374 1.70 -7.58 12.02
C ASP A 374 1.49 -6.47 10.98
N PRO A 375 1.11 -6.83 9.73
CA PRO A 375 0.79 -5.88 8.68
C PRO A 375 -0.27 -4.84 9.13
N PRO A 376 0.05 -3.53 9.12
CA PRO A 376 -0.86 -2.46 9.46
C PRO A 376 -1.83 -2.20 8.31
N VAL A 377 -2.96 -2.91 8.27
CA VAL A 377 -3.95 -2.80 7.18
C VAL A 377 -4.57 -1.40 7.14
N THR A 378 -4.33 -0.67 6.05
CA THR A 378 -4.84 0.69 5.81
C THR A 378 -6.02 0.71 4.85
N LEU A 379 -5.94 -0.07 3.77
CA LEU A 379 -6.99 -0.23 2.78
C LEU A 379 -7.44 -1.69 2.78
N TYR A 380 -8.73 -1.92 2.87
CA TYR A 380 -9.32 -3.25 2.94
C TYR A 380 -10.59 -3.33 2.10
N GLN A 381 -10.75 -4.36 1.29
CA GLN A 381 -12.02 -4.71 0.68
C GLN A 381 -12.68 -5.82 1.49
N GLU A 382 -13.96 -5.62 1.81
CA GLU A 382 -14.75 -6.59 2.57
C GLU A 382 -14.97 -7.86 1.71
N PRO A 383 -14.40 -9.02 2.08
CA PRO A 383 -14.48 -10.21 1.22
C PRO A 383 -15.83 -10.95 1.33
N THR A 384 -16.62 -10.66 2.37
CA THR A 384 -17.83 -11.43 2.69
C THR A 384 -19.00 -10.51 3.05
N GLY A 385 -20.18 -11.09 3.23
CA GLY A 385 -21.38 -10.34 3.59
C GLY A 385 -22.30 -10.07 2.40
N SER A 386 -23.50 -9.61 2.71
CA SER A 386 -24.60 -9.50 1.76
C SER A 386 -25.49 -8.31 2.08
N THR A 387 -26.26 -7.87 1.09
CA THR A 387 -27.29 -6.87 1.34
C THR A 387 -28.39 -7.47 2.22
N GLU A 388 -28.70 -6.80 3.33
CA GLU A 388 -29.83 -7.16 4.20
C GLU A 388 -31.16 -7.12 3.45
N SER A 389 -32.13 -7.90 3.94
CA SER A 389 -33.47 -7.90 3.38
C SER A 389 -34.17 -6.56 3.61
N ALA A 390 -34.94 -6.14 2.61
CA ALA A 390 -35.76 -4.95 2.69
C ALA A 390 -36.79 -5.08 3.83
N THR A 391 -36.83 -4.08 4.70
CA THR A 391 -37.74 -3.99 5.85
C THR A 391 -38.90 -3.04 5.49
N PRO A 392 -40.13 -3.56 5.34
CA PRO A 392 -41.30 -2.71 5.12
C PRO A 392 -41.71 -2.06 6.45
N LEU A 393 -42.05 -0.78 6.40
CA LEU A 393 -42.84 -0.13 7.43
C LEU A 393 -44.33 -0.31 7.12
N ALA A 394 -45.13 -0.54 8.15
CA ALA A 394 -46.57 -0.58 7.99
C ALA A 394 -47.06 0.76 7.42
N SER A 395 -47.95 0.70 6.43
CA SER A 395 -48.54 1.91 5.85
C SER A 395 -49.22 2.74 6.93
N ALA A 396 -48.80 3.99 7.07
CA ALA A 396 -49.27 4.88 8.13
C ALA A 396 -49.86 6.17 7.55
N SER A 397 -50.90 6.67 8.20
CA SER A 397 -51.43 8.01 7.96
C SER A 397 -50.61 9.05 8.73
N ALA A 398 -50.73 10.33 8.36
CA ALA A 398 -50.05 11.42 9.05
C ALA A 398 -50.58 11.59 10.49
N GLY A 399 -49.69 11.60 11.47
CA GLY A 399 -50.02 11.87 12.88
C GLY A 399 -50.33 13.35 13.14
N ALA A 400 -49.84 14.25 12.29
CA ALA A 400 -50.12 15.67 12.32
C ALA A 400 -50.49 16.19 10.92
N VAL A 401 -51.53 17.03 10.87
CA VAL A 401 -52.05 17.63 9.65
C VAL A 401 -52.36 19.10 9.93
N SER A 402 -51.76 20.01 9.16
CA SER A 402 -52.04 21.44 9.24
C SER A 402 -52.37 22.00 7.87
N GLN A 403 -53.50 22.68 7.77
CA GLN A 403 -53.91 23.29 6.52
C GLN A 403 -53.19 24.63 6.30
N LEU A 404 -52.82 24.91 5.05
CA LEU A 404 -52.36 26.24 4.67
C LEU A 404 -53.56 27.14 4.42
N THR A 405 -53.51 28.39 4.89
CA THR A 405 -54.60 29.37 4.76
C THR A 405 -54.05 30.78 4.57
N GLY A 406 -54.76 31.61 3.80
CA GLY A 406 -54.44 33.02 3.63
C GLY A 406 -53.26 33.26 2.67
N ASN A 407 -52.63 34.43 2.77
CA ASN A 407 -51.54 34.83 1.88
C ASN A 407 -50.19 34.62 2.59
N GLY A 408 -49.32 33.78 2.03
CA GLY A 408 -48.02 33.48 2.64
C GLY A 408 -47.02 32.92 1.62
N GLY A 409 -45.78 33.42 1.67
CA GLY A 409 -44.70 32.95 0.79
C GLY A 409 -44.92 33.22 -0.71
N GLY A 410 -45.75 34.20 -1.06
CA GLY A 410 -46.15 34.49 -2.44
C GLY A 410 -47.34 33.67 -2.95
N ASN A 411 -47.85 32.74 -2.15
CA ASN A 411 -48.97 31.86 -2.49
C ASN A 411 -50.27 32.33 -1.82
N LYS A 412 -51.41 32.02 -2.44
CA LYS A 412 -52.75 32.42 -1.97
C LYS A 412 -53.56 31.17 -1.61
N TRP A 413 -53.48 30.74 -0.37
CA TRP A 413 -54.04 29.47 0.10
C TRP A 413 -55.54 29.54 0.41
N THR A 414 -56.29 28.67 -0.25
CA THR A 414 -57.73 28.45 -0.05
C THR A 414 -57.99 27.65 1.21
N THR A 415 -58.96 28.08 2.03
CA THR A 415 -59.35 27.34 3.24
C THR A 415 -60.29 26.17 2.90
N GLY A 416 -60.00 24.97 3.41
CA GLY A 416 -60.81 23.77 3.21
C GLY A 416 -61.94 23.66 4.22
N VAL A 417 -63.00 22.95 3.83
CA VAL A 417 -64.15 22.64 4.68
C VAL A 417 -64.14 21.15 4.98
N VAL A 418 -64.14 20.80 6.28
CA VAL A 418 -64.18 19.41 6.73
C VAL A 418 -65.63 18.94 6.84
N ALA A 419 -65.92 17.74 6.35
CA ALA A 419 -67.22 17.09 6.43
C ALA A 419 -67.08 15.70 7.09
N PRO A 420 -67.89 15.39 8.13
CA PRO A 420 -68.84 16.27 8.81
C PRO A 420 -68.12 17.35 9.66
N PRO A 421 -68.77 18.50 9.96
CA PRO A 421 -68.12 19.67 10.59
C PRO A 421 -67.50 19.43 11.98
N THR A 422 -67.91 18.37 12.67
CA THR A 422 -67.38 17.97 13.99
C THR A 422 -66.03 17.24 13.90
N THR A 423 -65.53 17.02 12.67
CA THR A 423 -64.34 16.23 12.38
C THR A 423 -63.12 17.15 12.36
N SER A 424 -62.01 16.74 12.96
CA SER A 424 -60.75 17.47 12.80
C SER A 424 -60.20 17.24 11.39
N ILE A 425 -59.39 18.18 10.87
CA ILE A 425 -58.73 17.95 9.58
C ILE A 425 -57.87 16.67 9.61
N LYS A 426 -57.19 16.38 10.72
CA LYS A 426 -56.43 15.14 10.91
C LYS A 426 -57.27 13.88 10.69
N ASP A 427 -58.49 13.86 11.23
CA ASP A 427 -59.38 12.69 11.11
C ASP A 427 -59.83 12.44 9.67
N ALA A 428 -59.93 13.50 8.85
CA ALA A 428 -60.24 13.40 7.41
C ALA A 428 -59.07 12.89 6.56
N PHE A 429 -57.88 12.71 7.14
CA PHE A 429 -56.72 12.12 6.48
C PHE A 429 -56.35 10.74 7.04
N ALA A 430 -56.91 10.35 8.20
CA ALA A 430 -56.47 9.20 8.98
C ALA A 430 -56.97 7.85 8.42
N ALA A 431 -58.21 7.78 7.93
CA ALA A 431 -58.81 6.56 7.39
C ALA A 431 -59.73 6.89 6.22
N ALA A 432 -59.77 5.99 5.23
CA ALA A 432 -60.68 6.13 4.12
C ALA A 432 -62.13 5.95 4.58
N ASP A 433 -63.01 6.76 3.99
CA ASP A 433 -64.48 6.73 4.09
C ASP A 433 -65.12 7.43 5.31
N THR A 434 -66.16 8.22 4.99
CA THR A 434 -67.07 9.04 5.83
C THR A 434 -66.58 10.41 6.30
N LYS A 435 -65.28 10.72 6.15
CA LYS A 435 -64.69 11.99 6.59
C LYS A 435 -63.81 12.58 5.49
N THR A 436 -64.17 13.74 4.96
CA THR A 436 -63.43 14.38 3.87
C THR A 436 -63.12 15.82 4.18
N VAL A 437 -62.08 16.35 3.54
CA VAL A 437 -61.88 17.79 3.43
C VAL A 437 -62.02 18.20 1.96
N SER A 438 -62.79 19.26 1.72
CA SER A 438 -63.05 19.79 0.39
C SER A 438 -62.62 21.25 0.31
N TRP A 439 -61.91 21.59 -0.75
CA TRP A 439 -61.56 22.96 -1.10
C TRP A 439 -62.33 23.36 -2.35
N THR A 440 -63.07 24.46 -2.27
CA THR A 440 -63.65 25.14 -3.43
C THR A 440 -62.89 26.43 -3.64
N VAL A 441 -62.21 26.54 -4.78
CA VAL A 441 -61.29 27.63 -5.07
C VAL A 441 -62.06 28.94 -5.30
N GLY A 442 -61.80 29.95 -4.47
CA GLY A 442 -62.55 31.21 -4.47
C GLY A 442 -62.14 32.22 -5.55
N GLY A 443 -60.90 32.17 -6.01
CA GLY A 443 -60.33 33.06 -7.04
C GLY A 443 -59.43 32.34 -8.03
N ASN A 444 -59.18 32.96 -9.18
CA ASN A 444 -58.21 32.44 -10.14
C ASN A 444 -56.79 32.59 -9.61
N ASN A 445 -55.98 31.56 -9.83
CA ASN A 445 -54.60 31.43 -9.34
C ASN A 445 -54.49 31.31 -7.81
N ASP A 446 -55.56 30.87 -7.14
CA ASP A 446 -55.49 30.49 -5.74
C ASP A 446 -54.92 29.06 -5.62
N ASP A 447 -54.29 28.77 -4.49
CA ASP A 447 -53.60 27.52 -4.20
C ASP A 447 -54.37 26.72 -3.16
N VAL A 448 -54.20 25.40 -3.17
CA VAL A 448 -54.66 24.50 -2.10
C VAL A 448 -53.45 23.80 -1.52
N GLY A 449 -53.32 23.75 -0.19
CA GLY A 449 -52.15 23.16 0.44
C GLY A 449 -52.41 22.63 1.85
N VAL A 450 -51.79 21.49 2.15
CA VAL A 450 -51.82 20.83 3.46
C VAL A 450 -50.43 20.30 3.78
N ASP A 451 -49.98 20.56 4.98
CA ASP A 451 -48.74 20.02 5.53
C ASP A 451 -49.04 18.75 6.34
N LEU A 452 -48.30 17.68 6.06
CA LEU A 452 -48.44 16.36 6.65
C LEU A 452 -47.13 15.97 7.35
N SER A 453 -47.19 15.51 8.59
CA SER A 453 -46.03 15.03 9.35
C SER A 453 -46.40 13.95 10.37
N ASP A 454 -45.42 13.47 11.14
CA ASP A 454 -45.60 12.47 12.20
C ASP A 454 -46.18 11.13 11.69
N PHE A 455 -45.62 10.63 10.57
CA PHE A 455 -45.95 9.30 10.08
C PHE A 455 -45.32 8.23 10.97
N ALA A 456 -46.15 7.36 11.54
CA ALA A 456 -45.71 6.34 12.48
C ALA A 456 -44.62 5.42 11.89
N GLY A 457 -43.59 5.13 12.69
CA GLY A 457 -42.51 4.21 12.33
C GLY A 457 -41.33 4.84 11.57
N LEU A 458 -41.45 6.07 11.03
CA LEU A 458 -40.34 6.71 10.32
C LEU A 458 -39.11 6.95 11.22
N ASN A 459 -39.33 7.25 12.49
CA ASN A 459 -38.28 7.40 13.51
C ASN A 459 -37.56 6.10 13.87
N THR A 460 -38.04 4.94 13.39
CA THR A 460 -37.40 3.63 13.62
C THR A 460 -36.40 3.25 12.52
N ILE A 461 -36.36 4.01 11.42
CA ILE A 461 -35.39 3.82 10.34
C ILE A 461 -34.01 4.22 10.88
N PRO A 462 -33.04 3.29 10.96
CA PRO A 462 -31.73 3.62 11.51
C PRO A 462 -30.96 4.56 10.57
N ALA A 463 -30.13 5.44 11.13
CA ALA A 463 -29.25 6.29 10.35
C ALA A 463 -28.33 5.45 9.43
N GLY A 464 -28.10 5.93 8.21
CA GLY A 464 -27.35 5.21 7.19
C GLY A 464 -28.12 4.09 6.46
N ALA A 465 -29.37 3.80 6.87
CA ALA A 465 -30.24 2.96 6.04
C ALA A 465 -30.49 3.61 4.68
N ASP A 466 -30.93 2.79 3.73
CA ASP A 466 -31.29 3.22 2.40
C ASP A 466 -32.78 3.02 2.16
N VAL A 467 -33.49 4.08 1.78
CA VAL A 467 -34.92 4.01 1.47
C VAL A 467 -35.06 3.47 0.05
N SER A 468 -35.42 2.18 -0.06
CA SER A 468 -35.63 1.52 -1.36
C SER A 468 -36.93 1.92 -2.05
N SER A 469 -37.96 2.27 -1.29
CA SER A 469 -39.26 2.73 -1.78
C SER A 469 -39.95 3.60 -0.74
N ALA A 470 -40.58 4.69 -1.17
CA ALA A 470 -41.48 5.48 -0.33
C ALA A 470 -42.62 6.03 -1.19
N VAL A 471 -43.81 5.47 -1.04
CA VAL A 471 -44.97 5.82 -1.86
C VAL A 471 -45.99 6.54 -0.98
N LEU A 472 -46.25 7.81 -1.31
CA LEU A 472 -47.38 8.56 -0.78
C LEU A 472 -48.62 8.22 -1.61
N GLN A 473 -49.62 7.63 -0.97
CA GLN A 473 -50.91 7.35 -1.56
C GLN A 473 -51.91 8.39 -1.05
N VAL A 474 -52.67 8.98 -1.96
CA VAL A 474 -53.69 9.99 -1.65
C VAL A 474 -55.01 9.55 -2.27
N LYS A 475 -56.07 9.42 -1.48
CA LYS A 475 -57.43 9.17 -1.97
C LYS A 475 -58.12 10.50 -2.19
N TYR A 476 -58.36 10.86 -3.44
CA TYR A 476 -58.89 12.18 -3.79
C TYR A 476 -59.77 12.19 -5.02
N THR A 477 -60.58 13.24 -5.15
CA THR A 477 -61.29 13.61 -6.37
C THR A 477 -61.02 15.08 -6.67
N LYS A 478 -60.98 15.46 -7.95
CA LYS A 478 -60.82 16.86 -8.33
C LYS A 478 -61.56 17.19 -9.63
N THR A 479 -62.03 18.43 -9.75
CA THR A 479 -62.52 19.00 -11.01
C THR A 479 -61.44 19.79 -11.75
N SER A 480 -60.39 20.22 -11.02
CA SER A 480 -59.29 20.99 -11.59
C SER A 480 -58.49 20.22 -12.64
N LEU A 481 -58.05 20.92 -13.69
CA LEU A 481 -57.04 20.42 -14.64
C LEU A 481 -55.62 20.54 -14.09
N LYS A 482 -55.40 21.27 -12.99
CA LYS A 482 -54.07 21.43 -12.38
C LYS A 482 -53.64 20.14 -11.68
N PRO A 483 -52.34 19.79 -11.71
CA PRO A 483 -51.86 18.60 -11.03
C PRO A 483 -51.95 18.77 -9.51
N LEU A 484 -52.29 17.67 -8.83
CA LEU A 484 -52.02 17.54 -7.40
C LEU A 484 -50.57 17.05 -7.27
N ALA A 485 -49.80 17.65 -6.38
CA ALA A 485 -48.41 17.30 -6.17
C ALA A 485 -48.05 17.25 -4.69
N VAL A 486 -46.97 16.56 -4.37
CA VAL A 486 -46.34 16.60 -3.05
C VAL A 486 -44.94 17.18 -3.16
N THR A 487 -44.61 18.07 -2.24
CA THR A 487 -43.24 18.54 -1.99
C THR A 487 -42.81 18.06 -0.61
N VAL A 488 -41.56 17.62 -0.48
CA VAL A 488 -40.94 17.41 0.84
C VAL A 488 -40.35 18.74 1.27
N ALA A 489 -41.00 19.43 2.20
CA ALA A 489 -40.61 20.79 2.60
C ALA A 489 -39.17 20.81 3.11
N THR A 490 -38.46 21.93 2.90
CA THR A 490 -37.02 22.15 3.16
C THR A 490 -36.03 21.45 2.22
N GLN A 491 -36.49 20.55 1.34
CA GLN A 491 -35.67 19.98 0.28
C GLN A 491 -35.96 20.69 -1.04
N THR A 492 -34.90 21.01 -1.79
CA THR A 492 -34.99 21.34 -3.23
C THR A 492 -34.72 20.06 -4.01
N PRO A 493 -35.78 19.29 -4.28
CA PRO A 493 -36.17 19.07 -5.67
C PRO A 493 -37.61 19.55 -5.96
N ALA A 494 -38.01 19.47 -7.23
CA ALA A 494 -39.32 19.89 -7.73
C ALA A 494 -40.48 19.04 -7.16
N ASP A 495 -41.69 19.57 -7.29
CA ASP A 495 -42.95 18.86 -7.02
C ASP A 495 -42.98 17.45 -7.63
N VAL A 496 -43.36 16.46 -6.82
CA VAL A 496 -43.72 15.13 -7.33
C VAL A 496 -45.20 15.12 -7.63
N ALA A 497 -45.57 15.01 -8.90
CA ALA A 497 -46.96 14.88 -9.29
C ALA A 497 -47.56 13.58 -8.73
N ILE A 498 -48.75 13.69 -8.14
CA ILE A 498 -49.55 12.55 -7.74
C ILE A 498 -50.31 12.06 -8.97
N THR A 499 -50.25 10.75 -9.23
CA THR A 499 -50.95 10.14 -10.35
C THR A 499 -52.46 10.34 -10.25
N ALA A 500 -53.15 10.20 -11.39
CA ALA A 500 -54.60 10.18 -11.39
C ALA A 500 -55.13 9.05 -10.48
N PRO A 501 -56.26 9.26 -9.79
CA PRO A 501 -56.88 8.21 -8.97
C PRO A 501 -57.17 6.96 -9.80
N ASP A 502 -56.85 5.79 -9.25
CA ASP A 502 -57.26 4.51 -9.83
C ASP A 502 -58.76 4.23 -9.60
N ALA A 503 -59.23 3.03 -10.00
CA ALA A 503 -60.62 2.61 -9.81
C ALA A 503 -61.07 2.56 -8.33
N THR A 504 -60.13 2.54 -7.39
CA THR A 504 -60.38 2.59 -5.94
C THR A 504 -60.26 4.00 -5.35
N GLY A 505 -59.97 5.00 -6.20
CA GLY A 505 -59.88 6.41 -5.84
C GLY A 505 -58.49 6.85 -5.35
N TRP A 506 -57.46 6.01 -5.44
CA TRP A 506 -56.12 6.32 -4.95
C TRP A 506 -55.18 6.78 -6.07
N GLY A 507 -54.57 7.95 -5.89
CA GLY A 507 -53.38 8.38 -6.63
C GLY A 507 -52.11 8.15 -5.81
N GLN A 508 -50.96 8.14 -6.48
CA GLN A 508 -49.66 7.81 -5.87
C GLN A 508 -48.57 8.79 -6.30
N ALA A 509 -47.61 9.03 -5.41
CA ALA A 509 -46.37 9.73 -5.70
C ALA A 509 -45.18 8.99 -5.06
N ASP A 510 -44.11 8.81 -5.82
CA ASP A 510 -42.84 8.26 -5.31
C ASP A 510 -42.01 9.40 -4.72
N VAL A 511 -41.79 9.33 -3.40
CA VAL A 511 -41.01 10.30 -2.62
C VAL A 511 -39.73 9.68 -2.04
N ALA A 512 -39.31 8.50 -2.53
CA ALA A 512 -38.15 7.77 -2.02
C ALA A 512 -36.87 8.61 -2.07
N GLY A 513 -36.62 9.29 -3.19
CA GLY A 513 -35.42 10.13 -3.36
C GLY A 513 -35.34 11.26 -2.33
N GLN A 514 -36.46 11.93 -2.04
CA GLN A 514 -36.54 13.02 -1.08
C GLN A 514 -36.37 12.52 0.36
N LEU A 515 -37.02 11.41 0.72
CA LEU A 515 -36.86 10.80 2.06
C LEU A 515 -35.42 10.34 2.27
N ARG A 516 -34.79 9.77 1.23
CA ARG A 516 -33.38 9.37 1.28
C ARG A 516 -32.46 10.58 1.51
N GLY A 517 -32.71 11.69 0.84
CA GLY A 517 -31.97 12.94 1.05
C GLY A 517 -32.05 13.46 2.49
N LEU A 518 -33.24 13.40 3.10
CA LEU A 518 -33.43 13.78 4.51
C LEU A 518 -32.75 12.80 5.48
N LEU A 519 -32.79 11.50 5.19
CA LEU A 519 -32.13 10.50 6.00
C LEU A 519 -30.60 10.68 5.96
N ALA A 520 -30.03 10.92 4.78
CA ALA A 520 -28.60 11.17 4.59
C ALA A 520 -28.13 12.44 5.32
N SER A 521 -28.95 13.49 5.36
CA SER A 521 -28.61 14.73 6.07
C SER A 521 -28.84 14.66 7.59
N GLY A 522 -29.39 13.55 8.11
CA GLY A 522 -29.81 13.43 9.52
C GLY A 522 -31.02 14.32 9.87
N ALA A 523 -31.77 14.76 8.87
CA ALA A 523 -32.94 15.63 9.04
C ALA A 523 -34.26 14.84 9.16
N LEU A 524 -34.22 13.51 9.10
CA LEU A 524 -35.38 12.64 9.33
C LEU A 524 -35.55 12.42 10.85
N ASP A 525 -36.73 12.75 11.39
CA ASP A 525 -37.07 12.53 12.80
C ASP A 525 -38.58 12.26 12.95
N ALA A 526 -39.15 12.29 14.17
CA ALA A 526 -40.58 12.06 14.34
C ALA A 526 -41.43 13.19 13.71
N ALA A 527 -40.93 14.43 13.70
CA ALA A 527 -41.64 15.58 13.12
C ALA A 527 -41.31 15.81 11.63
N ARG A 528 -40.28 15.15 11.09
CA ARG A 528 -39.80 15.28 9.71
C ARG A 528 -39.72 13.91 9.02
N PRO A 529 -40.32 13.74 7.84
CA PRO A 529 -40.48 14.75 6.81
C PRO A 529 -41.78 15.54 6.94
N LEU A 530 -41.73 16.82 6.59
CA LEU A 530 -42.93 17.62 6.35
C LEU A 530 -43.29 17.45 4.87
N LEU A 531 -44.34 16.69 4.59
CA LEU A 531 -44.86 16.50 3.24
C LEU A 531 -45.94 17.54 2.98
N GLN A 532 -45.68 18.49 2.08
CA GLN A 532 -46.64 19.49 1.66
C GLN A 532 -47.37 18.99 0.42
N LEU A 533 -48.62 18.59 0.62
CA LEU A 533 -49.54 18.26 -0.47
C LEU A 533 -50.13 19.56 -1.02
N ARG A 534 -50.02 19.81 -2.33
CA ARG A 534 -50.43 21.07 -2.94
C ARG A 534 -51.01 20.94 -4.34
N MET A 535 -51.94 21.85 -4.66
CA MET A 535 -52.46 22.10 -6.00
C MET A 535 -52.31 23.60 -6.27
N MET A 536 -51.40 23.97 -7.17
CA MET A 536 -50.99 25.35 -7.39
C MET A 536 -51.73 26.01 -8.55
N ASN A 537 -51.99 27.32 -8.44
CA ASN A 537 -52.61 28.16 -9.46
C ASN A 537 -53.93 27.58 -10.02
N ALA A 538 -54.83 27.15 -9.13
CA ALA A 538 -56.12 26.61 -9.51
C ALA A 538 -57.06 27.68 -10.07
N ASN A 539 -58.02 27.26 -10.89
CA ASN A 539 -59.02 28.16 -11.42
C ASN A 539 -60.12 28.38 -10.38
N LYS A 540 -60.82 29.51 -10.47
CA LYS A 540 -62.02 29.74 -9.68
C LYS A 540 -63.02 28.59 -9.88
N ASP A 541 -63.66 28.17 -8.79
CA ASP A 541 -64.65 27.09 -8.72
C ASP A 541 -64.07 25.68 -8.96
N ASP A 542 -62.75 25.53 -9.10
CA ASP A 542 -62.10 24.22 -9.00
C ASP A 542 -62.35 23.61 -7.62
N ILE A 543 -62.60 22.30 -7.59
CA ILE A 543 -62.85 21.53 -6.38
C ILE A 543 -61.76 20.47 -6.25
N LEU A 544 -61.19 20.37 -5.04
CA LEU A 544 -60.36 19.25 -4.61
C LEU A 544 -60.98 18.67 -3.34
N THR A 545 -61.19 17.36 -3.31
CA THR A 545 -61.66 16.64 -2.12
C THR A 545 -60.68 15.54 -1.79
N ILE A 546 -60.19 15.52 -0.54
CA ILE A 546 -59.31 14.48 -0.02
C ILE A 546 -60.06 13.70 1.07
N ASP A 547 -59.93 12.36 1.01
CA ASP A 547 -60.56 11.40 1.92
C ASP A 547 -59.53 10.67 2.79
N ALA A 548 -58.32 10.42 2.28
CA ALA A 548 -57.28 9.75 3.05
C ALA A 548 -55.88 9.96 2.47
N VAL A 549 -54.86 9.91 3.32
CA VAL A 549 -53.45 9.88 2.90
C VAL A 549 -52.69 8.82 3.67
N LYS A 550 -51.88 8.02 2.97
CA LYS A 550 -51.02 6.99 3.55
C LYS A 550 -49.62 7.07 2.98
N LEU A 551 -48.61 6.88 3.81
CA LEU A 551 -47.23 6.73 3.40
C LEU A 551 -46.81 5.27 3.63
N THR A 552 -46.30 4.62 2.59
CA THR A 552 -45.71 3.28 2.67
C THR A 552 -44.23 3.40 2.38
N VAL A 553 -43.38 2.94 3.29
CA VAL A 553 -41.92 3.03 3.16
C VAL A 553 -41.31 1.65 3.30
N THR A 554 -40.32 1.35 2.46
CA THR A 554 -39.48 0.16 2.58
C THR A 554 -38.03 0.60 2.58
N TYR A 555 -37.26 0.16 3.57
CA TYR A 555 -35.84 0.52 3.71
C TYR A 555 -34.96 -0.72 3.86
N VAL A 556 -33.69 -0.58 3.51
CA VAL A 556 -32.64 -1.59 3.70
C VAL A 556 -31.69 -1.08 4.77
N LYS A 557 -31.45 -1.88 5.81
CA LYS A 557 -30.47 -1.55 6.84
C LYS A 557 -29.05 -1.60 6.27
N ALA A 558 -28.18 -0.76 6.80
CA ALA A 558 -26.77 -0.84 6.48
C ALA A 558 -26.21 -2.21 6.86
N SER A 559 -25.39 -2.79 5.99
CA SER A 559 -24.74 -4.10 6.18
C SER A 559 -23.31 -4.06 5.67
N LEU A 560 -22.46 -4.95 6.18
CA LEU A 560 -21.18 -5.25 5.56
C LEU A 560 -21.48 -6.06 4.28
N ARG A 561 -21.23 -5.46 3.11
CA ARG A 561 -21.47 -6.06 1.80
C ARG A 561 -20.14 -6.49 1.21
N ALA A 562 -20.07 -7.71 0.69
CA ALA A 562 -18.90 -8.18 -0.04
C ALA A 562 -18.56 -7.21 -1.18
N ALA A 563 -17.29 -6.85 -1.28
CA ALA A 563 -16.75 -6.08 -2.39
C ALA A 563 -16.89 -6.85 -3.71
N GLN A 564 -17.09 -6.12 -4.78
CA GLN A 564 -17.21 -6.65 -6.14
C GLN A 564 -16.01 -6.24 -7.00
N ASP A 565 -15.89 -6.83 -8.18
CA ASP A 565 -14.86 -6.49 -9.15
C ASP A 565 -14.99 -5.04 -9.61
N VAL A 566 -14.09 -4.18 -9.11
CA VAL A 566 -14.04 -2.75 -9.45
C VAL A 566 -12.59 -2.28 -9.58
N LYS A 567 -12.39 -1.15 -10.26
CA LYS A 567 -11.15 -0.38 -10.07
C LYS A 567 -11.21 0.32 -8.72
N LEU A 568 -10.70 -0.32 -7.67
CA LEU A 568 -10.78 0.18 -6.29
C LEU A 568 -10.09 1.53 -6.17
N VAL A 569 -8.95 1.71 -6.82
CA VAL A 569 -8.25 2.98 -6.94
C VAL A 569 -7.99 3.22 -8.43
N ASN A 570 -8.43 4.37 -8.94
CA ASN A 570 -8.36 4.69 -10.36
C ASN A 570 -7.98 6.17 -10.59
N ASP A 571 -7.12 6.42 -11.58
CA ASP A 571 -6.84 7.74 -12.14
C ASP A 571 -7.30 7.84 -13.61
N PRO A 572 -8.51 8.36 -13.90
CA PRO A 572 -9.08 8.31 -15.24
C PRO A 572 -8.31 9.12 -16.30
N GLY A 573 -7.42 10.03 -15.88
CA GLY A 573 -6.67 10.92 -16.76
C GLY A 573 -5.45 10.30 -17.44
N ALA A 574 -4.99 9.12 -17.00
CA ALA A 574 -3.76 8.46 -17.47
C ALA A 574 -2.51 9.37 -17.46
N ASN A 575 -2.50 10.36 -16.56
CA ASN A 575 -1.48 11.38 -16.41
C ASN A 575 -1.60 12.03 -15.03
N PHE A 576 -1.53 11.24 -13.96
CA PHE A 576 -1.67 11.69 -12.58
C PHE A 576 -0.42 12.48 -12.10
N HIS A 577 -0.57 13.77 -11.77
CA HIS A 577 0.55 14.64 -11.33
C HIS A 577 0.66 14.74 -9.80
N GLY A 578 -0.31 14.15 -9.10
CA GLY A 578 -0.46 14.19 -7.67
C GLY A 578 0.34 13.12 -6.92
N GLU A 579 0.02 12.95 -5.65
CA GLU A 579 0.68 11.99 -4.76
C GLU A 579 -0.37 11.00 -4.24
N PHE A 580 -0.09 9.70 -4.26
CA PHE A 580 -0.93 8.67 -3.65
C PHE A 580 -0.05 7.71 -2.85
N VAL A 581 -0.07 7.86 -1.53
CA VAL A 581 0.79 7.12 -0.62
C VAL A 581 -0.05 6.38 0.42
N VAL A 582 0.12 5.06 0.48
CA VAL A 582 -0.44 4.22 1.53
C VAL A 582 0.69 3.72 2.43
N GLN A 583 0.70 4.21 3.66
CA GLN A 583 1.61 3.82 4.73
C GLN A 583 0.97 2.66 5.53
N GLY A 584 0.89 1.50 4.90
CA GLY A 584 0.33 0.27 5.48
C GLY A 584 -0.30 -0.63 4.41
N ALA A 585 -0.63 -1.84 4.84
CA ALA A 585 -0.98 -2.94 3.94
C ALA A 585 -2.29 -2.65 3.19
N THR A 586 -2.34 -2.98 1.90
CA THR A 586 -3.53 -2.85 1.06
C THR A 586 -4.05 -4.23 0.66
N TYR A 587 -5.23 -4.60 1.17
CA TYR A 587 -5.92 -5.85 0.86
C TYR A 587 -7.14 -5.60 -0.01
N ALA A 588 -7.03 -5.90 -1.31
CA ALA A 588 -8.05 -5.61 -2.32
C ALA A 588 -8.25 -6.80 -3.29
N PRO A 589 -8.63 -8.00 -2.81
CA PRO A 589 -8.70 -9.20 -3.64
C PRO A 589 -9.66 -9.09 -4.85
N MET A 590 -10.67 -8.22 -4.77
CA MET A 590 -11.63 -7.93 -5.84
C MET A 590 -11.36 -6.56 -6.50
N GLY A 591 -10.29 -5.89 -6.12
CA GLY A 591 -10.01 -4.50 -6.47
C GLY A 591 -8.84 -4.42 -7.43
N PHE A 592 -9.05 -3.74 -8.54
CA PHE A 592 -8.00 -3.39 -9.47
C PHE A 592 -7.42 -2.02 -9.11
N ILE A 593 -6.10 -1.91 -9.10
CA ILE A 593 -5.40 -0.65 -8.85
C ILE A 593 -4.87 -0.12 -10.18
N ASP A 594 -5.43 0.99 -10.65
CA ASP A 594 -5.01 1.69 -11.86
C ASP A 594 -4.48 3.07 -11.44
N LEU A 595 -3.16 3.22 -11.51
CA LEU A 595 -2.48 4.48 -11.22
C LEU A 595 -1.39 4.70 -12.27
N ASP A 596 -1.64 5.67 -13.16
CA ASP A 596 -0.75 6.13 -14.21
C ASP A 596 -0.19 7.53 -13.85
N PRO A 597 0.90 7.60 -13.07
CA PRO A 597 1.57 8.87 -12.84
C PRO A 597 2.08 9.50 -14.15
N GLY A 598 1.73 10.77 -14.30
CA GLY A 598 2.17 11.67 -15.35
C GLY A 598 3.66 12.01 -15.27
N SER A 599 4.17 12.72 -16.26
CA SER A 599 5.62 13.01 -16.41
C SER A 599 6.19 14.02 -15.39
N TYR A 600 5.37 14.53 -14.49
CA TYR A 600 5.72 15.58 -13.54
C TYR A 600 6.59 15.03 -12.41
N THR A 601 7.58 15.80 -11.98
CA THR A 601 8.54 15.38 -10.93
C THR A 601 7.88 15.22 -9.56
N THR A 602 6.69 15.79 -9.36
CA THR A 602 5.91 15.70 -8.12
C THR A 602 4.99 14.49 -8.08
N ALA A 603 4.79 13.78 -9.19
CA ALA A 603 3.92 12.63 -9.23
C ALA A 603 4.51 11.50 -8.37
N LEU A 604 3.76 10.95 -7.42
CA LEU A 604 4.23 9.87 -6.56
C LEU A 604 3.14 8.84 -6.33
N VAL A 605 3.48 7.55 -6.49
CA VAL A 605 2.63 6.43 -6.07
C VAL A 605 3.48 5.52 -5.19
N ALA A 606 3.00 5.19 -4.00
CA ALA A 606 3.71 4.29 -3.09
C ALA A 606 2.75 3.49 -2.20
N PHE A 607 2.89 2.17 -2.21
CA PHE A 607 2.21 1.24 -1.32
C PHE A 607 3.24 0.59 -0.38
N ARG A 608 3.13 0.82 0.91
CA ARG A 608 4.07 0.30 1.90
C ARG A 608 3.42 -0.78 2.73
N TRP A 609 4.16 -1.79 3.16
CA TRP A 609 3.65 -2.99 3.80
C TRP A 609 2.84 -3.93 2.87
N GLY A 610 3.09 -3.84 1.56
CA GLY A 610 2.54 -4.76 0.57
C GLY A 610 1.18 -4.38 -0.02
N LEU A 611 0.95 -4.89 -1.22
CA LEU A 611 -0.27 -4.70 -2.01
C LEU A 611 -0.75 -6.06 -2.51
N LEU A 612 -1.95 -6.45 -2.10
CA LEU A 612 -2.71 -7.57 -2.65
C LEU A 612 -3.91 -7.00 -3.41
N ALA A 613 -4.01 -7.29 -4.71
CA ALA A 613 -5.07 -6.78 -5.58
C ALA A 613 -5.63 -7.88 -6.51
N SER A 614 -6.78 -7.66 -7.16
CA SER A 614 -7.21 -8.54 -8.27
C SER A 614 -6.27 -8.41 -9.47
N GLY A 615 -5.87 -7.18 -9.76
CA GLY A 615 -4.84 -6.83 -10.74
C GLY A 615 -4.31 -5.42 -10.51
N VAL A 616 -3.23 -5.09 -11.18
CA VAL A 616 -2.66 -3.74 -11.13
C VAL A 616 -2.26 -3.26 -12.52
N ASN A 617 -2.47 -1.97 -12.77
CA ASN A 617 -1.84 -1.22 -13.85
C ASN A 617 -1.10 -0.05 -13.20
N LEU A 618 0.22 -0.19 -13.10
CA LEU A 618 1.05 0.82 -12.46
C LEU A 618 2.06 1.34 -13.47
N LYS A 619 2.19 2.65 -13.53
CA LYS A 619 3.23 3.30 -14.30
C LYS A 619 4.24 3.94 -13.38
N ALA A 620 5.47 4.02 -13.85
CA ALA A 620 6.57 4.71 -13.21
C ALA A 620 7.22 5.63 -14.25
N GLN A 621 7.69 6.81 -13.89
CA GLN A 621 8.47 7.67 -14.81
C GLN A 621 9.92 7.76 -14.35
N PRO A 622 10.88 8.10 -15.23
CA PRO A 622 12.27 8.31 -14.82
C PRO A 622 12.42 9.57 -13.96
N SER A 623 11.53 10.54 -14.19
CA SER A 623 11.46 11.80 -13.44
C SER A 623 10.79 11.62 -12.08
N GLN A 624 10.08 10.50 -11.87
CA GLN A 624 9.58 10.16 -10.54
C GLN A 624 10.76 9.75 -9.69
N GLN A 625 10.98 10.57 -8.70
CA GLN A 625 12.05 10.37 -7.76
C GLN A 625 11.48 9.46 -6.69
N PHE A 626 11.68 8.17 -6.88
CA PHE A 626 11.31 7.15 -5.91
C PHE A 626 12.08 7.37 -4.62
N GLY A 627 11.62 8.28 -3.76
CA GLY A 627 12.04 8.26 -2.35
C GLY A 627 11.77 6.87 -1.75
N TYR A 628 10.79 6.15 -2.28
CA TYR A 628 10.36 4.84 -1.87
C TYR A 628 10.14 3.95 -3.09
N PRO A 629 10.41 2.63 -3.02
CA PRO A 629 9.92 1.69 -4.03
C PRO A 629 8.41 1.81 -4.17
N LEU A 630 7.90 1.58 -5.38
CA LEU A 630 6.47 1.68 -5.72
C LEU A 630 5.62 0.80 -4.79
N VAL A 631 6.12 -0.40 -4.51
CA VAL A 631 5.57 -1.30 -3.50
C VAL A 631 6.71 -1.85 -2.64
N SER A 632 6.51 -1.91 -1.33
CA SER A 632 7.48 -2.52 -0.41
C SER A 632 6.85 -3.24 0.75
N VAL A 633 7.52 -4.28 1.23
CA VAL A 633 7.36 -4.82 2.58
C VAL A 633 8.60 -4.49 3.41
N PRO A 634 8.46 -4.16 4.72
CA PRO A 634 9.61 -4.11 5.60
C PRO A 634 10.25 -5.51 5.68
N VAL A 635 11.58 -5.57 5.64
CA VAL A 635 12.35 -6.82 5.79
C VAL A 635 12.66 -7.03 7.27
N ALA A 636 12.64 -8.30 7.71
CA ALA A 636 12.93 -8.65 9.08
C ALA A 636 14.35 -8.27 9.47
N GLY A 637 14.51 -7.71 10.67
CA GLY A 637 15.82 -7.51 11.24
C GLY A 637 15.82 -6.88 12.63
N HIS A 638 16.14 -7.70 13.63
CA HIS A 638 16.79 -7.23 14.86
C HIS A 638 18.23 -6.81 14.52
N GLY A 639 18.44 -5.57 14.09
CA GLY A 639 19.74 -5.04 13.68
C GLY A 639 19.76 -3.50 13.62
N LEU A 640 20.96 -2.91 13.75
CA LEU A 640 21.21 -1.49 14.05
C LEU A 640 20.73 -0.50 12.96
N GLY A 641 19.44 -0.18 12.95
CA GLY A 641 18.89 1.12 12.52
C GLY A 641 18.84 1.44 11.01
N ASN A 642 17.91 2.34 10.69
CA ASN A 642 17.47 2.79 9.36
C ASN A 642 18.45 3.66 8.54
N ARG A 643 19.77 3.60 8.79
CA ARG A 643 20.73 4.54 8.17
C ARG A 643 22.03 3.92 7.66
N VAL A 644 22.25 2.63 7.88
CA VAL A 644 23.49 1.96 7.51
C VAL A 644 23.20 0.59 6.91
N THR A 645 23.92 0.22 5.86
CA THR A 645 23.87 -1.13 5.32
C THR A 645 25.12 -1.88 5.72
N VAL A 646 24.96 -3.11 6.18
CA VAL A 646 26.10 -3.96 6.52
C VAL A 646 26.22 -5.05 5.48
N VAL A 647 27.45 -5.27 5.02
CA VAL A 647 27.80 -6.34 4.09
C VAL A 647 28.85 -7.25 4.72
N ASP A 648 28.76 -8.54 4.42
CA ASP A 648 29.83 -9.50 4.62
C ASP A 648 30.60 -9.67 3.30
N LEU A 649 31.93 -9.55 3.37
CA LEU A 649 32.88 -9.78 2.30
C LEU A 649 33.60 -11.09 2.57
N GLU A 650 33.20 -12.15 1.89
CA GLU A 650 33.82 -13.46 1.98
C GLU A 650 34.95 -13.57 0.96
N VAL A 651 36.17 -13.78 1.44
CA VAL A 651 37.38 -13.85 0.62
C VAL A 651 37.80 -15.30 0.43
N TYR A 652 37.76 -15.75 -0.82
CA TYR A 652 38.22 -17.05 -1.26
C TYR A 652 39.59 -16.90 -1.93
N VAL A 653 40.59 -17.66 -1.47
CA VAL A 653 41.96 -17.61 -2.01
C VAL A 653 42.22 -18.86 -2.84
N CYS A 654 42.66 -18.66 -4.09
CA CYS A 654 43.05 -19.71 -5.03
C CYS A 654 44.58 -19.75 -5.14
N VAL A 655 45.21 -20.60 -4.32
CA VAL A 655 46.67 -20.75 -4.28
C VAL A 655 47.16 -21.46 -5.54
N GLN A 656 48.26 -20.98 -6.14
CA GLN A 656 48.84 -21.50 -7.39
C GLN A 656 47.86 -21.47 -8.59
N GLN A 657 46.99 -20.46 -8.66
CA GLN A 657 46.10 -20.23 -9.79
C GLN A 657 46.14 -18.75 -10.19
N GLY A 658 46.37 -18.47 -11.49
CA GLY A 658 46.37 -17.10 -12.04
C GLY A 658 44.97 -16.45 -12.16
N SER A 659 43.92 -17.19 -11.83
CA SER A 659 42.53 -16.71 -11.78
C SER A 659 41.76 -17.42 -10.66
N CYS A 660 40.71 -16.80 -10.16
CA CYS A 660 39.89 -17.34 -9.06
C CYS A 660 38.38 -17.16 -9.33
N ALA A 661 37.94 -17.34 -10.58
CA ALA A 661 36.54 -17.14 -10.96
C ALA A 661 35.56 -18.05 -10.19
N THR A 662 35.95 -19.30 -9.91
CA THR A 662 35.16 -20.28 -9.13
C THR A 662 36.06 -21.09 -8.20
N GLY A 663 35.56 -21.51 -7.04
CA GLY A 663 36.34 -22.27 -6.04
C GLY A 663 37.18 -21.39 -5.11
N GLY A 664 38.28 -21.93 -4.58
CA GLY A 664 39.15 -21.28 -3.59
C GLY A 664 38.82 -21.66 -2.14
N THR A 665 39.78 -21.50 -1.23
CA THR A 665 39.58 -21.73 0.20
C THR A 665 39.08 -20.43 0.83
N HIS A 666 37.95 -20.47 1.54
CA HIS A 666 37.47 -19.32 2.32
C HIS A 666 38.52 -19.02 3.40
N ALA A 667 39.20 -17.89 3.26
CA ALA A 667 40.33 -17.52 4.10
C ALA A 667 39.99 -16.41 5.09
N LEU A 668 39.02 -15.56 4.76
CA LEU A 668 38.72 -14.36 5.53
C LEU A 668 37.28 -13.88 5.29
N THR A 669 36.60 -13.48 6.36
CA THR A 669 35.32 -12.76 6.30
C THR A 669 35.49 -11.36 6.87
N VAL A 670 35.14 -10.33 6.10
CA VAL A 670 35.13 -8.94 6.57
C VAL A 670 33.71 -8.41 6.60
N ARG A 671 33.25 -8.02 7.79
CA ARG A 671 31.96 -7.35 7.96
C ARG A 671 32.18 -5.86 7.88
N ALA A 672 31.52 -5.19 6.94
CA ALA A 672 31.68 -3.78 6.70
C ALA A 672 30.34 -3.06 6.76
N MET A 673 30.27 -2.01 7.58
CA MET A 673 29.21 -1.02 7.56
C MET A 673 29.50 -0.01 6.46
N VAL A 674 28.49 0.24 5.64
CA VAL A 674 28.53 1.18 4.53
C VAL A 674 27.60 2.34 4.86
N THR A 675 28.17 3.54 4.85
CA THR A 675 27.47 4.80 5.08
C THR A 675 27.84 5.78 3.97
N ASP A 676 26.86 6.40 3.33
CA ASP A 676 27.12 7.39 2.30
C ASP A 676 27.04 8.82 2.86
N PRO A 677 27.75 9.80 2.27
CA PRO A 677 27.76 11.17 2.74
C PRO A 677 26.44 11.90 2.45
N GLN A 678 26.15 12.96 3.22
CA GLN A 678 24.96 13.79 3.05
C GLN A 678 24.91 14.49 1.68
N TYR A 679 23.73 14.52 1.03
CA TYR A 679 23.50 15.27 -0.20
C TYR A 679 23.53 16.79 0.05
N THR A 680 24.15 17.55 -0.85
CA THR A 680 24.01 19.02 -0.92
C THR A 680 22.99 19.36 -1.99
N ALA A 681 22.09 20.31 -1.72
CA ALA A 681 21.00 20.70 -2.61
C ALA A 681 21.41 20.92 -4.08
N TRP A 682 20.50 20.61 -5.00
CA TRP A 682 20.72 20.59 -6.45
C TRP A 682 21.07 21.99 -6.98
N GLY A 683 22.10 22.09 -7.86
CA GLY A 683 22.42 23.33 -8.59
C GLY A 683 23.90 23.74 -8.69
N SER A 684 24.86 23.06 -8.04
CA SER A 684 26.27 23.48 -8.06
C SER A 684 27.31 22.39 -8.34
N GLY A 685 26.94 21.24 -8.92
CA GLY A 685 27.92 20.21 -9.25
C GLY A 685 27.44 19.01 -10.08
N PRO A 686 28.37 18.12 -10.48
CA PRO A 686 28.08 16.90 -11.24
C PRO A 686 27.24 15.89 -10.45
N ALA A 687 26.58 14.97 -11.16
CA ALA A 687 25.70 13.93 -10.61
C ALA A 687 26.39 13.10 -9.50
N ARG A 688 25.68 12.87 -8.39
CA ARG A 688 26.16 12.14 -7.20
C ARG A 688 25.34 10.86 -6.98
N PRO A 689 25.94 9.71 -6.57
CA PRO A 689 27.16 9.58 -5.75
C PRO A 689 28.46 9.91 -6.51
N GLU A 690 29.37 10.64 -5.86
CA GLU A 690 30.75 10.80 -6.35
C GLU A 690 31.58 9.58 -5.92
N PRO A 691 32.21 8.85 -6.86
CA PRO A 691 33.17 7.80 -6.54
C PRO A 691 34.17 8.23 -5.47
N GLY A 692 34.32 7.41 -4.42
CA GLY A 692 35.28 7.65 -3.33
C GLY A 692 34.78 8.50 -2.17
N ARG A 693 33.51 8.90 -2.12
CA ARG A 693 32.94 9.59 -0.95
C ARG A 693 32.17 8.71 0.02
N ARG A 694 31.95 7.43 -0.31
CA ARG A 694 31.31 6.45 0.59
C ARG A 694 32.21 6.14 1.78
N GLN A 695 31.66 6.25 2.97
CA GLN A 695 32.32 5.81 4.20
C GLN A 695 32.09 4.32 4.37
N VAL A 696 33.18 3.57 4.52
CA VAL A 696 33.11 2.15 4.85
C VAL A 696 33.87 1.95 6.15
N GLN A 697 33.13 1.56 7.19
CA GLN A 697 33.66 1.21 8.50
C GLN A 697 33.67 -0.31 8.62
N VAL A 698 34.84 -0.88 8.84
CA VAL A 698 34.95 -2.32 9.10
C VAL A 698 34.49 -2.59 10.53
N LEU A 699 33.50 -3.46 10.68
CA LEU A 699 32.94 -3.89 11.96
C LEU A 699 33.68 -5.11 12.51
N SER A 700 34.03 -6.07 11.65
CA SER A 700 34.81 -7.23 12.04
C SER A 700 35.70 -7.72 10.89
N TRP A 701 36.81 -8.35 11.27
CA TRP A 701 37.79 -8.93 10.37
C TRP A 701 38.17 -10.31 10.92
N SER A 702 37.60 -11.38 10.36
CA SER A 702 37.70 -12.74 10.91
C SER A 702 38.41 -13.66 9.92
N GLU A 703 39.63 -14.05 10.24
CA GLU A 703 40.33 -15.11 9.49
C GLU A 703 39.66 -16.47 9.74
N GLN A 704 39.46 -17.21 8.68
CA GLN A 704 38.99 -18.60 8.74
C GLN A 704 40.24 -19.47 8.85
N ARG A 705 40.43 -20.12 10.00
CA ARG A 705 41.60 -20.97 10.27
C ARG A 705 41.37 -22.42 9.87
#